data_AF-A0A060X732-F1
#
_entry.id   AF-A0A060X732-F1
#
_cell.length_a   1.000
_cell.length_b   1.000
_cell.length_c   1.000
_cell.angle_alpha   90.00
_cell.angle_beta   90.00
_cell.angle_gamma   90.00
#
_symmetry.space_group_name_H-M   'P 1'
#
loop_
_entity.id
_entity.type
_entity.pdbx_description
1 polymer ?
#
loop_
_entity_poly.entity_id
_entity_poly.type
_entity_poly.pdbx_seq_one_letter_code
_entity_poly.pdbx_strand_id
1 'polypeptide(L)'
;MELLCLEMDTILRARPDPNILCDDRVLQSLLTIEERFIPQCSYFKCVQKDIQPFMRRMVATWMLEENMTKEKKRFRTVLHGCFLAGVCEEQKCEEEVFPLAMNYLDRFLAVVPTRKCDLQLLGAVCMFLASKLKETRPLTADKLCIYTDNSIRPQELLEWELVVLGKLKWNLAAVTPNDFIEHIVRKLPLPKDKLALIRKHVQTFIALCATGSPSTQPSSMGGNGIQSCSKAPLSLPGSSGLHPRVPPLAPQECPLHSLMGEIHVVVEEYFNFTMYPPSMIATGSVGAAICGLQLDSGDQSQWGDSLTDLLAKITNTEVDCLKECQEQIERVLVSSLREGRQQQQQHQQQVQHGPSSKTMDELDQSSTPTDKGHGQSYCRASLRHYRIHRRARAVFCRKFILKNCDLRFINYLKFKRITMLTFGITIVRHGETEWNKKGLLQGQAIDSSLSDIGMQQAEATGKYLKDVKFTNVFVSDMARARQTCEAIVKHNSSCSGLEIVTDPSLKERSFGSAEGGLVVDMKNMATAAGQSWLDFTPPGGETIEQMKMRIKEFLEHLFQRMVADHCRPGQRETGMPEGALAGKPDDGTRDVPAHALVVSHGALIRVAMRYLVDELKCPLPQGLDMSHVIALCPNTGICRFIFTVTKGDAGVTLSAIRCVFINRCEHI
;
A
#
# COMPACT_ATOMS: atom_id res chain seq x y z
N MET A 1 19.59 -14.07 -46.14
CA MET A 1 20.23 -13.01 -45.35
C MET A 1 19.15 -12.35 -44.51
N GLU A 2 18.93 -12.88 -43.31
CA GLU A 2 18.10 -12.22 -42.29
C GLU A 2 19.02 -11.28 -41.52
N LEU A 3 18.80 -9.97 -41.66
CA LEU A 3 19.48 -8.95 -40.89
C LEU A 3 18.92 -8.99 -39.46
N LEU A 4 19.68 -9.63 -38.56
CA LEU A 4 19.58 -9.45 -37.13
C LEU A 4 20.00 -8.01 -36.78
N CYS A 5 19.03 -7.10 -36.64
CA CYS A 5 19.26 -5.82 -35.99
C CYS A 5 19.41 -6.05 -34.48
N LEU A 6 20.67 -6.20 -34.05
CA LEU A 6 21.10 -5.97 -32.67
C LEU A 6 20.96 -4.48 -32.34
N GLU A 7 19.77 -4.02 -31.95
CA GLU A 7 19.65 -2.75 -31.22
C GLU A 7 19.96 -3.01 -29.74
N MET A 8 21.22 -2.80 -29.35
CA MET A 8 21.52 -2.47 -27.96
C MET A 8 20.95 -1.08 -27.68
N ASP A 9 19.94 -0.99 -26.82
CA ASP A 9 19.39 0.26 -26.28
C ASP A 9 20.53 1.10 -25.67
N THR A 10 21.12 1.98 -26.48
CA THR A 10 22.18 2.88 -26.02
C THR A 10 21.48 4.09 -25.40
N ILE A 11 21.41 4.13 -24.06
CA ILE A 11 20.78 5.24 -23.34
C ILE A 11 21.48 6.56 -23.73
N LEU A 12 20.82 7.39 -24.52
CA LEU A 12 21.30 8.72 -24.89
C LEU A 12 21.24 9.64 -23.66
N ARG A 13 22.41 10.08 -23.18
CA ARG A 13 22.52 11.08 -22.09
C ARG A 13 22.81 12.45 -22.66
N ALA A 14 22.21 13.48 -22.06
CA ALA A 14 22.50 14.87 -22.41
C ALA A 14 24.00 15.17 -22.22
N ARG A 15 24.59 15.90 -23.17
CA ARG A 15 25.98 16.38 -23.02
C ARG A 15 26.00 17.54 -22.02
N PRO A 16 27.08 17.71 -21.25
CA PRO A 16 27.25 18.88 -20.38
C PRO A 16 27.13 20.17 -21.19
N ASP A 17 26.21 21.05 -20.79
CA ASP A 17 26.03 22.36 -21.41
C ASP A 17 26.78 23.43 -20.60
N PRO A 18 27.78 24.11 -21.19
CA PRO A 18 28.51 25.18 -20.51
C PRO A 18 27.63 26.34 -20.05
N ASN A 19 26.56 26.68 -20.78
CA ASN A 19 25.67 27.78 -20.40
C ASN A 19 24.84 27.44 -19.17
N ILE A 20 24.55 26.16 -18.96
CA ILE A 20 23.85 25.68 -17.77
C ILE A 20 24.82 25.54 -16.61
N LEU A 21 25.99 24.92 -16.83
CA LEU A 21 26.89 24.51 -15.74
C LEU A 21 27.96 25.54 -15.36
N CYS A 22 28.29 26.49 -16.24
CA CYS A 22 29.38 27.46 -16.02
C CYS A 22 28.88 28.87 -15.68
N ASP A 23 27.59 29.14 -15.87
CA ASP A 23 27.03 30.46 -15.58
C ASP A 23 26.61 30.56 -14.10
N ASP A 24 27.28 31.44 -13.35
CA ASP A 24 26.99 31.67 -11.93
C ASP A 24 25.56 32.17 -11.68
N ARG A 25 24.92 32.81 -12.67
CA ARG A 25 23.52 33.24 -12.56
C ARG A 25 22.56 32.07 -12.43
N VAL A 26 22.91 30.90 -12.98
CA VAL A 26 22.12 29.67 -12.84
C VAL A 26 22.17 29.20 -11.39
N LEU A 27 23.36 29.13 -10.79
CA LEU A 27 23.51 28.78 -9.38
C LEU A 27 22.74 29.74 -8.46
N GLN A 28 22.84 31.05 -8.69
CA GLN A 28 22.09 32.05 -7.92
C GLN A 28 20.57 31.90 -8.09
N SER A 29 20.12 31.56 -9.29
CA SER A 29 18.70 31.27 -9.54
C SER A 29 18.24 30.02 -8.79
N LEU A 30 19.05 28.95 -8.77
CA LEU A 30 18.74 27.72 -8.03
C LEU A 30 18.62 27.99 -6.51
N LEU A 31 19.56 28.74 -5.94
CA LEU A 31 19.53 29.16 -4.52
C LEU A 31 18.29 30.00 -4.20
N THR A 32 17.88 30.88 -5.11
CA THR A 32 16.66 31.69 -4.92
C THR A 32 15.37 30.85 -5.02
N ILE A 33 15.37 29.80 -5.85
CA ILE A 33 14.19 28.98 -6.11
C ILE A 33 13.97 27.95 -5.02
N GLU A 34 15.03 27.39 -4.44
CA GLU A 34 14.95 26.26 -3.51
C GLU A 34 14.09 26.54 -2.26
N GLU A 35 14.12 27.79 -1.76
CA GLU A 35 13.35 28.23 -0.59
C GLU A 35 11.84 27.99 -0.75
N ARG A 36 11.33 28.03 -1.99
CA ARG A 36 9.90 27.86 -2.30
C ARG A 36 9.40 26.43 -2.08
N PHE A 37 10.31 25.47 -1.91
CA PHE A 37 10.00 24.04 -1.89
C PHE A 37 10.30 23.37 -0.56
N ILE A 38 10.66 24.15 0.46
CA ILE A 38 10.99 23.67 1.81
C ILE A 38 9.74 23.78 2.71
N PRO A 39 9.34 22.70 3.43
CA PRO A 39 8.33 22.78 4.47
C PRO A 39 8.73 23.75 5.59
N GLN A 40 7.87 24.71 5.89
CA GLN A 40 8.16 25.83 6.83
C GLN A 40 8.07 25.44 8.32
N CYS A 41 7.58 24.25 8.64
CA CYS A 41 7.46 23.78 10.02
C CYS A 41 7.48 22.25 10.08
N SER A 42 7.69 21.70 11.28
CA SER A 42 7.57 20.27 11.53
C SER A 42 6.11 19.82 11.36
N TYR A 43 5.77 19.42 10.14
CA TYR A 43 4.40 19.00 9.78
C TYR A 43 3.92 17.78 10.58
N PHE A 44 4.83 17.00 11.17
CA PHE A 44 4.49 15.92 12.11
C PHE A 44 3.81 16.42 13.39
N LYS A 45 4.16 17.62 13.86
CA LYS A 45 3.56 18.23 15.05
C LYS A 45 2.34 19.07 14.68
N CYS A 46 2.41 19.78 13.56
CA CYS A 46 1.44 20.83 13.23
C CYS A 46 0.27 20.34 12.36
N VAL A 47 0.45 19.29 11.54
CA VAL A 47 -0.52 18.89 10.51
C VAL A 47 -0.91 17.42 10.63
N GLN A 48 0.07 16.54 10.78
CA GLN A 48 -0.15 15.10 10.82
C GLN A 48 -0.63 14.66 12.21
N LYS A 49 -1.74 13.94 12.23
CA LYS A 49 -2.28 13.31 13.45
C LYS A 49 -1.90 11.83 13.51
N ASP A 50 -1.91 11.17 12.35
CA ASP A 50 -1.71 9.74 12.26
C ASP A 50 -0.29 9.38 11.82
N ILE A 51 0.33 10.14 10.92
CA ILE A 51 1.67 9.84 10.38
C ILE A 51 2.75 10.24 11.38
N GLN A 52 3.67 9.31 11.64
CA GLN A 52 4.82 9.51 12.53
C GLN A 52 6.14 9.47 11.73
N PRO A 53 7.24 10.08 12.20
CA PRO A 53 8.51 10.12 11.47
C PRO A 53 9.03 8.75 11.01
N PHE A 54 8.88 7.71 11.83
CA PHE A 54 9.30 6.36 11.46
C PHE A 54 8.49 5.77 10.28
N MET A 55 7.22 6.17 10.11
CA MET A 55 6.37 5.72 9.01
C MET A 55 6.79 6.36 7.70
N ARG A 56 7.14 7.65 7.73
CA ARG A 56 7.79 8.34 6.61
C ARG A 56 9.07 7.63 6.21
N ARG A 57 9.94 7.28 7.19
CA ARG A 57 11.18 6.53 6.93
C ARG A 57 10.91 5.20 6.24
N MET A 58 9.93 4.42 6.69
CA MET A 58 9.58 3.15 6.05
C MET A 58 9.20 3.31 4.58
N VAL A 59 8.36 4.30 4.26
CA VAL A 59 7.95 4.56 2.87
C VAL A 59 9.10 5.12 2.04
N ALA A 60 9.94 6.00 2.61
CA ALA A 60 11.14 6.51 1.95
C ALA A 60 12.15 5.39 1.64
N THR A 61 12.37 4.45 2.58
CA THR A 61 13.21 3.27 2.35
C THR A 61 12.62 2.39 1.25
N TRP A 62 11.30 2.16 1.24
CA TRP A 62 10.63 1.41 0.16
C TRP A 62 10.80 2.11 -1.20
N MET A 63 10.53 3.43 -1.28
CA MET A 63 10.72 4.23 -2.50
C MET A 63 12.18 4.18 -2.99
N LEU A 64 13.16 4.17 -2.08
CA LEU A 64 14.57 4.04 -2.43
C LEU A 64 14.93 2.62 -2.88
N GLU A 65 14.41 1.59 -2.21
CA GLU A 65 14.67 0.18 -2.54
C GLU A 65 14.07 -0.21 -3.89
N GLU A 66 12.92 0.35 -4.27
CA GLU A 66 12.30 0.15 -5.59
C GLU A 66 13.00 0.95 -6.71
N ASN A 67 13.69 2.03 -6.38
CA ASN A 67 14.60 2.73 -7.30
C ASN A 67 15.93 1.99 -7.54
N MET A 68 16.26 0.99 -6.72
CA MET A 68 17.54 0.28 -6.79
C MET A 68 17.38 -1.12 -7.43
N THR A 69 17.93 -1.27 -8.64
CA THR A 69 18.03 -2.53 -9.43
C THR A 69 18.31 -3.79 -8.59
N LYS A 70 17.75 -4.95 -8.98
CA LYS A 70 18.08 -6.28 -8.42
C LYS A 70 19.58 -6.64 -8.48
N GLU A 71 20.39 -5.96 -9.29
CA GLU A 71 21.85 -6.11 -9.27
C GLU A 71 22.51 -5.50 -8.01
N LYS A 72 21.94 -4.44 -7.42
CA LYS A 72 22.34 -3.95 -6.09
C LYS A 72 21.87 -4.89 -4.96
N LYS A 73 20.89 -5.78 -5.21
CA LYS A 73 20.52 -6.85 -4.25
C LYS A 73 21.57 -7.96 -4.14
N ARG A 74 22.53 -8.08 -5.08
CA ARG A 74 23.71 -8.95 -4.93
C ARG A 74 24.82 -8.30 -4.07
N PHE A 75 24.74 -6.98 -3.86
CA PHE A 75 25.67 -6.17 -3.05
C PHE A 75 25.15 -5.86 -1.64
N ARG A 76 24.34 -6.76 -1.05
CA ARG A 76 23.86 -6.65 0.34
C ARG A 76 24.42 -7.72 1.28
N THR A 77 25.33 -8.58 0.81
CA THR A 77 26.00 -9.59 1.65
C THR A 77 27.48 -9.29 1.85
N VAL A 78 27.76 -8.25 2.63
CA VAL A 78 29.09 -7.85 3.14
C VAL A 78 29.80 -6.90 2.17
N LEU A 79 30.03 -5.65 2.58
CA LEU A 79 30.90 -4.73 1.85
C LEU A 79 32.29 -5.35 1.76
N HIS A 80 32.70 -5.89 0.60
CA HIS A 80 34.08 -6.32 0.39
C HIS A 80 34.53 -6.13 -1.06
N GLY A 81 35.51 -5.24 -1.23
CA GLY A 81 36.71 -5.49 -2.04
C GLY A 81 36.60 -5.39 -3.56
N CYS A 82 37.30 -4.40 -4.11
CA CYS A 82 37.89 -4.37 -5.45
C CYS A 82 37.00 -4.47 -6.70
N PHE A 83 37.23 -3.48 -7.58
CA PHE A 83 37.27 -3.56 -9.04
C PHE A 83 35.98 -3.89 -9.83
N LEU A 84 35.69 -2.91 -10.71
CA LEU A 84 35.32 -3.02 -12.11
C LEU A 84 34.17 -3.95 -12.57
N ALA A 85 33.26 -3.29 -13.30
CA ALA A 85 32.63 -3.72 -14.54
C ALA A 85 31.48 -4.77 -14.50
N GLY A 86 30.31 -4.30 -14.94
CA GLY A 86 29.31 -5.03 -15.72
C GLY A 86 28.17 -5.68 -14.94
N VAL A 87 26.90 -5.72 -15.38
CA VAL A 87 26.14 -5.07 -16.46
C VAL A 87 24.66 -5.29 -16.08
N CYS A 88 23.99 -4.20 -15.73
CA CYS A 88 22.56 -3.84 -15.80
C CYS A 88 21.49 -4.91 -16.07
N GLU A 89 20.33 -4.79 -15.38
CA GLU A 89 19.08 -4.17 -15.93
C GLU A 89 17.84 -4.54 -15.08
N GLU A 90 17.05 -3.55 -14.63
CA GLU A 90 15.59 -3.78 -14.62
C GLU A 90 14.73 -2.50 -14.62
N GLN A 91 15.21 -1.28 -14.32
CA GLN A 91 14.55 -0.01 -14.77
C GLN A 91 15.45 1.25 -14.70
N LYS A 92 16.54 1.27 -13.90
CA LYS A 92 17.54 2.38 -13.81
C LYS A 92 16.94 3.80 -13.78
N CYS A 93 16.15 4.11 -12.75
CA CYS A 93 15.64 5.46 -12.59
C CYS A 93 16.78 6.49 -12.49
N GLU A 94 16.58 7.67 -13.05
CA GLU A 94 17.53 8.79 -12.88
C GLU A 94 17.65 9.17 -11.40
N GLU A 95 18.86 9.56 -10.98
CA GLU A 95 19.21 9.75 -9.55
C GLU A 95 18.41 10.89 -8.89
N GLU A 96 17.78 11.75 -9.69
CA GLU A 96 16.93 12.87 -9.28
C GLU A 96 15.49 12.48 -8.94
N VAL A 97 15.01 11.33 -9.43
CA VAL A 97 13.61 10.90 -9.26
C VAL A 97 13.28 10.72 -7.78
N PHE A 98 14.16 10.09 -7.01
CA PHE A 98 13.92 9.80 -5.60
C PHE A 98 13.90 11.07 -4.72
N PRO A 99 14.92 11.96 -4.75
CA PRO A 99 14.88 13.21 -3.99
C PRO A 99 13.67 14.08 -4.35
N LEU A 100 13.28 14.12 -5.62
CA LEU A 100 12.12 14.87 -6.09
C LEU A 100 10.80 14.28 -5.57
N ALA A 101 10.65 12.95 -5.59
CA ALA A 101 9.49 12.26 -5.03
C ALA A 101 9.37 12.50 -3.52
N MET A 102 10.49 12.52 -2.80
CA MET A 102 10.50 12.86 -1.37
C MET A 102 10.09 14.32 -1.12
N ASN A 103 10.53 15.26 -1.97
CA ASN A 103 10.06 16.65 -1.90
C ASN A 103 8.53 16.75 -2.05
N TYR A 104 7.93 16.01 -2.99
CA TYR A 104 6.48 15.99 -3.16
C TYR A 104 5.76 15.40 -1.95
N LEU A 105 6.27 14.30 -1.41
CA LEU A 105 5.71 13.64 -0.23
C LEU A 105 5.72 14.58 0.98
N ASP A 106 6.87 15.20 1.26
CA ASP A 106 7.02 16.11 2.41
C ASP A 106 6.16 17.37 2.26
N ARG A 107 6.12 17.98 1.07
CA ARG A 107 5.27 19.15 0.81
C ARG A 107 3.79 18.81 0.89
N PHE A 108 3.37 17.63 0.43
CA PHE A 108 1.98 17.19 0.54
C PHE A 108 1.60 16.96 2.00
N LEU A 109 2.43 16.26 2.77
CA LEU A 109 2.23 16.06 4.21
C LEU A 109 2.27 17.37 5.01
N ALA A 110 2.92 18.42 4.50
CA ALA A 110 2.90 19.74 5.11
C ALA A 110 1.56 20.47 4.96
N VAL A 111 0.65 20.03 4.08
CA VAL A 111 -0.64 20.70 3.85
C VAL A 111 -1.87 19.79 4.00
N VAL A 112 -1.72 18.47 3.89
CA VAL A 112 -2.84 17.51 3.97
C VAL A 112 -2.63 16.52 5.11
N PRO A 113 -3.52 16.50 6.13
CA PRO A 113 -3.57 15.42 7.11
C PRO A 113 -3.82 14.09 6.41
N THR A 114 -2.88 13.16 6.50
CA THR A 114 -2.89 11.91 5.74
C THR A 114 -3.05 10.72 6.68
N ARG A 115 -3.81 9.71 6.26
CA ARG A 115 -4.01 8.47 7.04
C ARG A 115 -2.87 7.50 6.76
N LYS A 116 -2.54 6.65 7.72
CA LYS A 116 -1.46 5.64 7.60
C LYS A 116 -1.62 4.71 6.40
N CYS A 117 -2.86 4.31 6.09
CA CYS A 117 -3.18 3.43 4.97
C CYS A 117 -2.88 4.07 3.60
N ASP A 118 -2.92 5.39 3.51
CA ASP A 118 -2.75 6.11 2.25
C ASP A 118 -1.28 6.49 2.02
N LEU A 119 -0.38 6.27 3.00
CA LEU A 119 1.01 6.73 2.94
C LEU A 119 1.82 6.01 1.84
N GLN A 120 1.60 4.70 1.65
CA GLN A 120 2.25 3.94 0.57
C GLN A 120 1.73 4.39 -0.81
N LEU A 121 0.43 4.70 -0.92
CA LEU A 121 -0.19 5.24 -2.14
C LEU A 121 0.37 6.61 -2.47
N LEU A 122 0.46 7.50 -1.49
CA LEU A 122 1.09 8.81 -1.64
C LEU A 122 2.55 8.67 -2.11
N GLY A 123 3.32 7.75 -1.52
CA GLY A 123 4.69 7.47 -1.96
C GLY A 123 4.78 6.98 -3.41
N ALA A 124 3.88 6.08 -3.82
CA ALA A 124 3.81 5.58 -5.20
C ALA A 124 3.45 6.70 -6.20
N VAL A 125 2.49 7.57 -5.85
CA VAL A 125 2.08 8.71 -6.68
C VAL A 125 3.19 9.76 -6.79
N CYS A 126 3.91 10.03 -5.70
CA CYS A 126 5.05 10.95 -5.73
C CYS A 126 6.17 10.42 -6.65
N MET A 127 6.44 9.12 -6.60
CA MET A 127 7.35 8.43 -7.52
C MET A 127 6.89 8.53 -8.98
N PHE A 128 5.59 8.31 -9.23
CA PHE A 128 5.00 8.42 -10.56
C PHE A 128 5.16 9.82 -11.16
N LEU A 129 4.84 10.86 -10.38
CA LEU A 129 4.96 12.25 -10.80
C LEU A 129 6.42 12.67 -11.03
N ALA A 130 7.33 12.29 -10.13
CA ALA A 130 8.75 12.62 -10.25
C ALA A 130 9.38 11.96 -11.49
N SER A 131 9.01 10.70 -11.74
CA SER A 131 9.45 9.95 -12.91
C SER A 131 8.97 10.59 -14.22
N LYS A 132 7.70 11.02 -14.29
CA LYS A 132 7.18 11.78 -15.45
C LYS A 132 7.94 13.07 -15.74
N LEU A 133 8.51 13.71 -14.71
CA LEU A 133 9.23 14.97 -14.87
C LEU A 133 10.71 14.79 -15.22
N LYS A 134 11.36 13.75 -14.68
CA LYS A 134 12.82 13.59 -14.74
C LYS A 134 13.29 12.46 -15.65
N GLU A 135 12.41 11.56 -16.09
CA GLU A 135 12.80 10.42 -16.94
C GLU A 135 12.26 10.53 -18.36
N THR A 136 13.07 10.13 -19.34
CA THR A 136 12.64 9.99 -20.75
C THR A 136 11.59 8.90 -20.91
N ARG A 137 11.65 7.84 -20.08
CA ARG A 137 10.70 6.72 -20.07
C ARG A 137 10.15 6.57 -18.66
N PRO A 138 9.04 7.23 -18.31
CA PRO A 138 8.56 7.24 -16.95
C PRO A 138 8.04 5.88 -16.49
N LEU A 139 8.05 5.68 -15.18
CA LEU A 139 7.44 4.57 -14.48
C LEU A 139 5.94 4.55 -14.80
N THR A 140 5.46 3.40 -15.24
CA THR A 140 4.04 3.18 -15.53
C THR A 140 3.27 2.87 -14.24
N ALA A 141 2.00 3.27 -14.17
CA ALA A 141 1.14 2.99 -13.04
C ALA A 141 1.11 1.49 -12.68
N ASP A 142 1.02 0.60 -13.68
CA ASP A 142 1.02 -0.86 -13.47
C ASP A 142 2.29 -1.37 -12.77
N LYS A 143 3.47 -0.82 -13.11
CA LYS A 143 4.75 -1.19 -12.48
C LYS A 143 4.78 -0.77 -11.01
N LEU A 144 4.33 0.44 -10.72
CA LEU A 144 4.25 0.93 -9.34
C LEU A 144 3.26 0.11 -8.51
N CYS A 145 2.11 -0.27 -9.08
CA CYS A 145 1.17 -1.18 -8.43
C CYS A 145 1.80 -2.54 -8.10
N ILE A 146 2.59 -3.11 -9.03
CA ILE A 146 3.34 -4.35 -8.78
C ILE A 146 4.34 -4.18 -7.61
N TYR A 147 5.04 -3.05 -7.53
CA TYR A 147 5.99 -2.76 -6.43
C TYR A 147 5.32 -2.56 -5.07
N THR A 148 4.02 -2.30 -5.06
CA THR A 148 3.21 -2.24 -3.84
C THR A 148 2.63 -3.61 -3.45
N ASP A 149 3.06 -4.70 -4.11
CA ASP A 149 2.46 -6.03 -4.01
C ASP A 149 0.96 -6.02 -4.38
N ASN A 150 0.61 -5.16 -5.34
CA ASN A 150 -0.76 -4.87 -5.76
C ASN A 150 -1.70 -4.42 -4.62
N SER A 151 -1.15 -3.84 -3.54
CA SER A 151 -1.94 -3.20 -2.49
C SER A 151 -2.67 -1.95 -3.00
N ILE A 152 -2.16 -1.33 -4.07
CA ILE A 152 -2.70 -0.16 -4.76
C ILE A 152 -3.04 -0.52 -6.20
N ARG A 153 -4.21 -0.07 -6.68
CA ARG A 153 -4.64 -0.24 -8.08
C ARG A 153 -4.22 0.94 -8.97
N PRO A 154 -4.04 0.74 -10.29
CA PRO A 154 -3.67 1.81 -11.20
C PRO A 154 -4.66 2.98 -11.19
N GLN A 155 -5.96 2.69 -11.09
CA GLN A 155 -7.00 3.73 -11.02
C GLN A 155 -6.87 4.61 -9.77
N GLU A 156 -6.60 4.02 -8.60
CA GLU A 156 -6.39 4.75 -7.35
C GLU A 156 -5.15 5.65 -7.44
N LEU A 157 -4.09 5.15 -8.09
CA LEU A 157 -2.87 5.91 -8.35
C LEU A 157 -3.14 7.11 -9.28
N LEU A 158 -3.92 6.93 -10.35
CA LEU A 158 -4.30 8.02 -11.27
C LEU A 158 -5.24 9.05 -10.64
N GLU A 159 -6.16 8.62 -9.77
CA GLU A 159 -7.03 9.55 -9.03
C GLU A 159 -6.23 10.37 -8.02
N TRP A 160 -5.34 9.72 -7.28
CA TRP A 160 -4.45 10.42 -6.34
C TRP A 160 -3.41 11.30 -7.03
N GLU A 161 -3.02 10.99 -8.26
CA GLU A 161 -2.19 11.88 -9.08
C GLU A 161 -2.81 13.29 -9.15
N LEU A 162 -4.10 13.37 -9.48
CA LEU A 162 -4.83 14.64 -9.56
C LEU A 162 -4.94 15.33 -8.20
N VAL A 163 -5.10 14.56 -7.12
CA VAL A 163 -5.16 15.10 -5.74
C VAL A 163 -3.81 15.73 -5.36
N VAL A 164 -2.70 15.04 -5.60
CA VAL A 164 -1.36 15.54 -5.30
C VAL A 164 -1.03 16.76 -6.15
N LEU A 165 -1.32 16.72 -7.46
CA LEU A 165 -1.16 17.87 -8.37
C LEU A 165 -1.95 19.09 -7.90
N GLY A 166 -3.22 18.90 -7.55
CA GLY A 166 -4.09 19.97 -7.08
C GLY A 166 -3.60 20.60 -5.77
N LYS A 167 -3.13 19.78 -4.82
CA LYS A 167 -2.63 20.26 -3.51
C LYS A 167 -1.27 20.94 -3.61
N LEU A 168 -0.39 20.47 -4.51
CA LEU A 168 0.88 21.11 -4.80
C LEU A 168 0.76 22.30 -5.78
N LYS A 169 -0.47 22.63 -6.21
CA LYS A 169 -0.77 23.69 -7.17
C LYS A 169 0.05 23.57 -8.46
N TRP A 170 0.27 22.35 -8.91
CA TRP A 170 1.11 22.02 -10.09
C TRP A 170 2.56 22.50 -10.00
N ASN A 171 3.02 22.95 -8.82
CA ASN A 171 4.39 23.41 -8.63
C ASN A 171 5.32 22.21 -8.38
N LEU A 172 5.63 21.47 -9.45
CA LEU A 172 6.37 20.21 -9.43
C LEU A 172 7.87 20.36 -9.73
N ALA A 173 8.31 21.45 -10.36
CA ALA A 173 9.70 21.69 -10.73
C ALA A 173 10.54 22.17 -9.52
N ALA A 174 10.55 21.36 -8.45
CA ALA A 174 11.35 21.60 -7.27
C ALA A 174 12.83 21.36 -7.57
N VAL A 175 13.69 22.21 -7.01
CA VAL A 175 15.14 22.02 -7.04
C VAL A 175 15.51 20.91 -6.08
N THR A 176 16.37 20.00 -6.52
CA THR A 176 16.85 18.85 -5.76
C THR A 176 18.34 19.02 -5.42
N PRO A 177 18.86 18.30 -4.41
CA PRO A 177 20.28 18.37 -4.07
C PRO A 177 21.20 17.98 -5.24
N ASN A 178 20.71 17.12 -6.15
CA ASN A 178 21.46 16.69 -7.31
C ASN A 178 21.74 17.83 -8.30
N ASP A 179 20.82 18.80 -8.41
CA ASP A 179 20.96 19.95 -9.31
C ASP A 179 22.18 20.81 -8.91
N PHE A 180 22.58 20.80 -7.63
CA PHE A 180 23.73 21.56 -7.12
C PHE A 180 25.08 20.85 -7.25
N ILE A 181 25.11 19.52 -7.42
CA ILE A 181 26.36 18.73 -7.37
C ILE A 181 27.37 19.24 -8.39
N GLU A 182 26.96 19.41 -9.66
CA GLU A 182 27.88 19.82 -10.72
C GLU A 182 28.36 21.27 -10.54
N HIS A 183 27.50 22.16 -10.01
CA HIS A 183 27.88 23.54 -9.72
C HIS A 183 28.90 23.64 -8.57
N ILE A 184 28.79 22.77 -7.56
CA ILE A 184 29.71 22.74 -6.42
C ILE A 184 31.02 22.08 -6.83
N VAL A 185 30.97 20.86 -7.36
CA VAL A 185 32.15 20.05 -7.69
C VAL A 185 33.07 20.74 -8.69
N ARG A 186 32.51 21.49 -9.66
CA ARG A 186 33.30 22.24 -10.65
C ARG A 186 34.11 23.39 -10.04
N LYS A 187 33.64 24.00 -8.95
CA LYS A 187 34.32 25.11 -8.27
C LYS A 187 35.38 24.64 -7.29
N LEU A 188 35.49 23.34 -7.06
CA LEU A 188 36.50 22.74 -6.20
C LEU A 188 37.72 22.29 -7.03
N PRO A 189 38.95 22.47 -6.52
CA PRO A 189 40.17 22.04 -7.21
C PRO A 189 40.38 20.52 -7.08
N LEU A 190 39.44 19.72 -7.59
CA LEU A 190 39.43 18.26 -7.42
C LEU A 190 40.09 17.52 -8.60
N PRO A 191 40.78 16.39 -8.34
CA PRO A 191 41.31 15.52 -9.39
C PRO A 191 40.20 14.91 -10.25
N LYS A 192 40.32 15.03 -11.59
CA LYS A 192 39.29 14.59 -12.56
C LYS A 192 38.99 13.09 -12.49
N ASP A 193 39.98 12.29 -12.12
CA ASP A 193 39.91 10.83 -11.94
C ASP A 193 39.04 10.43 -10.74
N LYS A 194 38.94 11.27 -9.71
CA LYS A 194 38.17 10.99 -8.48
C LYS A 194 36.74 11.57 -8.53
N LEU A 195 36.43 12.45 -9.50
CA LEU A 195 35.11 13.09 -9.64
C LEU A 195 33.95 12.11 -9.78
N ALA A 196 34.11 11.05 -10.57
CA ALA A 196 33.05 10.05 -10.74
C ALA A 196 32.76 9.29 -9.44
N LEU A 197 33.80 9.05 -8.63
CA LEU A 197 33.67 8.40 -7.33
C LEU A 197 33.01 9.33 -6.31
N ILE A 198 33.42 10.60 -6.28
CA ILE A 198 32.82 11.63 -5.42
C ILE A 198 31.34 11.77 -5.73
N ARG A 199 30.96 11.93 -7.01
CA ARG A 199 29.55 12.03 -7.44
C ARG A 199 28.71 10.87 -6.91
N LYS A 200 29.22 9.64 -7.03
CA LYS A 200 28.54 8.42 -6.55
C LYS A 200 28.34 8.41 -5.02
N HIS A 201 29.33 8.88 -4.25
CA HIS A 201 29.21 8.99 -2.79
C HIS A 201 28.20 10.07 -2.40
N VAL A 202 28.28 11.24 -3.03
CA VAL A 202 27.35 12.36 -2.81
C VAL A 202 25.91 11.94 -3.04
N GLN A 203 25.62 11.27 -4.16
CA GLN A 203 24.28 10.77 -4.46
C GLN A 203 23.79 9.73 -3.45
N THR A 204 24.68 8.89 -2.95
CA THR A 204 24.36 7.93 -1.89
C THR A 204 24.02 8.66 -0.59
N PHE A 205 24.76 9.70 -0.23
CA PHE A 205 24.50 10.49 0.98
C PHE A 205 23.22 11.29 0.87
N ILE A 206 22.93 11.90 -0.28
CA ILE A 206 21.65 12.57 -0.55
C ILE A 206 20.47 11.60 -0.36
N ALA A 207 20.59 10.38 -0.88
CA ALA A 207 19.55 9.36 -0.70
C ALA A 207 19.37 8.95 0.76
N LEU A 208 20.47 8.81 1.52
CA LEU A 208 20.42 8.51 2.96
C LEU A 208 19.75 9.65 3.75
N CYS A 209 20.09 10.91 3.47
CA CYS A 209 19.47 12.09 4.09
C CYS A 209 17.95 12.08 3.89
N ALA A 210 17.50 11.78 2.67
CA ALA A 210 16.09 11.74 2.35
C ALA A 210 15.33 10.62 3.10
N THR A 211 16.00 9.50 3.46
CA THR A 211 15.40 8.43 4.28
C THR A 211 15.35 8.73 5.78
N GLY A 212 16.24 9.58 6.30
CA GLY A 212 16.27 10.02 7.70
C GLY A 212 16.99 9.06 8.66
N SER A 213 17.32 9.54 9.87
CA SER A 213 18.11 8.82 10.87
C SER A 213 17.31 7.70 11.60
N PRO A 214 17.94 6.57 11.98
CA PRO A 214 17.39 5.64 12.95
C PRO A 214 17.39 6.26 14.35
N SER A 215 16.26 6.83 14.75
CA SER A 215 16.00 7.18 16.14
C SER A 215 16.17 5.94 17.03
N THR A 216 17.16 5.95 17.93
CA THR A 216 17.20 5.08 19.10
C THR A 216 15.87 5.21 19.85
N GLN A 217 15.20 4.09 20.12
CA GLN A 217 14.13 4.11 21.11
C GLN A 217 14.68 4.66 22.42
N PRO A 218 13.92 5.44 23.22
CA PRO A 218 14.31 5.72 24.59
C PRO A 218 14.32 4.38 25.32
N SER A 219 15.52 3.83 25.51
CA SER A 219 15.75 2.74 26.43
C SER A 219 15.27 3.18 27.81
N SER A 220 14.41 2.35 28.40
CA SER A 220 13.95 2.46 29.78
C SER A 220 15.05 2.96 30.71
N MET A 221 14.94 4.18 31.20
CA MET A 221 15.55 4.57 32.47
C MET A 221 14.86 3.72 33.54
N GLY A 222 15.52 2.61 33.88
CA GLY A 222 15.20 1.83 35.06
C GLY A 222 15.31 2.75 36.27
N GLY A 223 14.30 2.72 37.13
CA GLY A 223 14.38 3.33 38.44
C GLY A 223 15.56 2.75 39.20
N ASN A 224 16.45 3.64 39.64
CA ASN A 224 17.03 3.59 40.97
C ASN A 224 17.72 4.93 41.27
N GLY A 225 17.27 5.59 42.34
CA GLY A 225 18.06 6.57 43.07
C GLY A 225 17.79 8.04 42.78
N ILE A 226 16.61 8.55 43.18
CA ILE A 226 16.57 9.89 43.77
C ILE A 226 15.87 9.78 45.12
N GLN A 227 16.70 9.60 46.14
CA GLN A 227 16.34 9.87 47.53
C GLN A 227 16.11 11.37 47.71
N SER A 228 14.98 11.69 48.33
CA SER A 228 14.74 12.78 49.28
C SER A 228 15.44 14.14 49.06
N CYS A 229 14.62 15.19 48.94
CA CYS A 229 14.70 16.28 49.91
C CYS A 229 13.35 17.00 50.02
N SER A 230 12.74 16.87 51.20
CA SER A 230 11.52 17.53 51.63
C SER A 230 11.87 18.83 52.39
N LYS A 231 11.01 19.85 52.23
CA LYS A 231 10.73 20.99 53.15
C LYS A 231 11.83 22.06 53.32
N ALA A 232 11.58 23.37 53.48
CA ALA A 232 10.38 24.21 53.49
C ALA A 232 10.85 25.72 53.45
N PRO A 233 10.15 26.73 54.02
CA PRO A 233 9.47 27.85 53.32
C PRO A 233 10.06 29.25 53.65
N LEU A 234 9.55 30.35 53.06
CA LEU A 234 9.56 31.75 53.56
C LEU A 234 8.71 32.62 52.60
N SER A 235 7.47 32.97 52.93
CA SER A 235 6.99 34.21 53.60
C SER A 235 6.97 35.49 52.73
N LEU A 236 5.75 35.98 52.46
CA LEU A 236 5.43 37.35 52.03
C LEU A 236 5.61 38.36 53.18
N PRO A 237 5.76 39.65 52.84
CA PRO A 237 4.86 40.65 53.40
C PRO A 237 4.35 41.65 52.35
N GLY A 238 3.16 42.22 52.58
CA GLY A 238 2.52 43.23 51.72
C GLY A 238 2.69 44.67 52.22
N SER A 239 2.28 45.65 51.38
CA SER A 239 1.39 46.78 51.74
C SER A 239 1.34 47.90 50.67
N SER A 240 0.09 48.35 50.39
CA SER A 240 -0.41 49.71 50.08
C SER A 240 0.11 50.56 48.90
N GLY A 241 -0.83 50.96 48.01
CA GLY A 241 -1.16 52.39 47.78
C GLY A 241 -1.01 53.02 46.37
N LEU A 242 -2.14 53.51 45.84
CA LEU A 242 -2.34 54.68 44.95
C LEU A 242 -2.12 54.59 43.40
N HIS A 243 -3.20 54.88 42.65
CA HIS A 243 -3.22 55.38 41.26
C HIS A 243 -3.09 56.94 41.25
N PRO A 244 -2.94 57.68 40.12
CA PRO A 244 -2.67 57.31 38.70
C PRO A 244 -1.58 58.20 38.01
N ARG A 245 -1.05 57.80 36.83
CA ARG A 245 -0.65 58.68 35.68
C ARG A 245 -0.03 57.87 34.51
N VAL A 246 -0.48 58.18 33.29
CA VAL A 246 0.09 57.82 31.96
C VAL A 246 0.92 59.05 31.51
N PRO A 247 2.08 59.01 30.79
CA PRO A 247 2.43 58.31 29.51
C PRO A 247 3.95 57.94 29.36
N PRO A 248 4.57 57.79 28.16
CA PRO A 248 4.20 57.09 26.91
C PRO A 248 5.14 55.88 26.60
N LEU A 249 4.80 55.15 25.53
CA LEU A 249 5.49 53.98 24.99
C LEU A 249 7.01 54.17 24.76
N ALA A 250 7.80 53.21 25.27
CA ALA A 250 9.08 52.77 24.73
C ALA A 250 9.12 51.23 24.85
N PRO A 251 9.66 50.49 23.85
CA PRO A 251 9.63 49.03 23.87
C PRO A 251 10.60 48.52 24.95
N GLN A 252 10.06 47.93 26.02
CA GLN A 252 10.87 47.18 26.97
C GLN A 252 11.33 45.88 26.33
N GLU A 253 12.64 45.73 26.25
CA GLU A 253 13.34 44.46 26.06
C GLU A 253 12.83 43.46 27.10
N CYS A 254 12.12 42.43 26.64
CA CYS A 254 11.86 41.25 27.46
C CYS A 254 13.14 40.39 27.58
N PRO A 255 13.40 39.79 28.74
CA PRO A 255 14.62 39.03 28.99
C PRO A 255 14.59 37.70 28.23
N LEU A 256 15.09 37.71 26.99
CA LEU A 256 15.28 36.53 26.15
C LEU A 256 16.36 35.56 26.69
N HIS A 257 17.11 35.95 27.72
CA HIS A 257 18.26 35.19 28.19
C HIS A 257 17.94 34.01 29.12
N SER A 258 16.68 33.85 29.55
CA SER A 258 16.24 32.66 30.31
C SER A 258 15.39 31.69 29.49
N LEU A 259 14.88 32.11 28.32
CA LEU A 259 14.13 31.25 27.41
C LEU A 259 15.04 30.54 26.39
N MET A 260 16.26 31.05 26.15
CA MET A 260 17.24 30.39 25.28
C MET A 260 17.79 29.07 25.87
N GLY A 261 17.69 28.86 27.19
CA GLY A 261 18.08 27.60 27.84
C GLY A 261 17.04 26.48 27.65
N GLU A 262 15.75 26.79 27.76
CA GLU A 262 14.69 25.81 27.53
C GLU A 262 14.40 25.58 26.04
N ILE A 263 14.66 26.56 25.16
CA ILE A 263 14.59 26.35 23.72
C ILE A 263 15.79 25.51 23.22
N HIS A 264 16.99 25.63 23.80
CA HIS A 264 18.12 24.78 23.39
C HIS A 264 17.90 23.29 23.69
N VAL A 265 17.31 22.96 24.85
CA VAL A 265 17.09 21.55 25.22
C VAL A 265 15.93 20.90 24.43
N VAL A 266 15.02 21.70 23.85
CA VAL A 266 13.92 21.18 23.01
C VAL A 266 14.32 21.09 21.51
N VAL A 267 15.37 21.79 21.10
CA VAL A 267 15.86 21.79 19.70
C VAL A 267 16.83 20.62 19.42
N GLU A 268 17.51 20.10 20.45
CA GLU A 268 18.52 19.03 20.29
C GLU A 268 17.98 17.67 19.77
N GLU A 269 16.66 17.44 19.75
CA GLU A 269 16.15 16.11 19.38
C GLU A 269 15.78 15.91 17.89
N TYR A 270 15.56 16.93 17.06
CA TYR A 270 15.14 16.67 15.66
C TYR A 270 15.48 17.79 14.66
N PHE A 271 16.75 17.94 14.28
CA PHE A 271 17.05 18.44 12.93
C PHE A 271 16.67 17.35 11.92
N ASN A 272 15.51 17.51 11.29
CA ASN A 272 15.06 16.62 10.23
C ASN A 272 15.57 17.16 8.89
N PHE A 273 16.25 16.34 8.09
CA PHE A 273 16.74 16.69 6.75
C PHE A 273 15.63 17.27 5.84
N THR A 274 14.35 17.07 6.17
CA THR A 274 13.20 17.70 5.50
C THR A 274 13.19 19.23 5.54
N MET A 275 13.89 19.84 6.51
CA MET A 275 13.93 21.30 6.70
C MET A 275 15.21 21.93 6.15
N TYR A 276 16.19 21.13 5.73
CA TYR A 276 17.40 21.66 5.11
C TYR A 276 17.16 22.01 3.64
N PRO A 277 17.67 23.17 3.18
CA PRO A 277 17.69 23.49 1.77
C PRO A 277 18.43 22.42 0.96
N PRO A 278 17.97 22.11 -0.27
CA PRO A 278 18.67 21.21 -1.18
C PRO A 278 20.16 21.55 -1.38
N SER A 279 20.52 22.84 -1.44
CA SER A 279 21.90 23.31 -1.53
C SER A 279 22.75 22.92 -0.32
N MET A 280 22.21 23.03 0.90
CA MET A 280 22.88 22.62 2.14
C MET A 280 23.10 21.11 2.18
N ILE A 281 22.10 20.30 1.79
CA ILE A 281 22.22 18.84 1.72
C ILE A 281 23.28 18.44 0.68
N ALA A 282 23.29 19.07 -0.49
CA ALA A 282 24.27 18.80 -1.54
C ALA A 282 25.69 19.16 -1.08
N THR A 283 25.85 20.35 -0.50
CA THR A 283 27.13 20.88 -0.01
C THR A 283 27.68 20.02 1.14
N GLY A 284 26.84 19.66 2.10
CA GLY A 284 27.21 18.77 3.21
C GLY A 284 27.58 17.38 2.71
N SER A 285 26.85 16.85 1.73
CA SER A 285 27.16 15.54 1.11
C SER A 285 28.48 15.57 0.33
N VAL A 286 28.80 16.66 -0.37
CA VAL A 286 30.10 16.85 -1.05
C VAL A 286 31.23 16.93 -0.04
N GLY A 287 31.07 17.71 1.04
CA GLY A 287 32.05 17.79 2.13
C GLY A 287 32.34 16.42 2.75
N ALA A 288 31.29 15.71 3.18
CA ALA A 288 31.41 14.37 3.76
C ALA A 288 32.05 13.35 2.79
N ALA A 289 31.77 13.44 1.48
CA ALA A 289 32.33 12.54 0.49
C ALA A 289 33.83 12.78 0.28
N ILE A 290 34.26 14.04 0.25
CA ILE A 290 35.67 14.41 0.09
C ILE A 290 36.47 14.01 1.34
N CYS A 291 35.94 14.31 2.54
CA CYS A 291 36.56 13.94 3.81
C CYS A 291 36.67 12.41 3.98
N GLY A 292 35.62 11.66 3.63
CA GLY A 292 35.59 10.21 3.77
C GLY A 292 36.48 9.44 2.78
N LEU A 293 36.79 10.01 1.61
CA LEU A 293 37.62 9.35 0.60
C LEU A 293 39.13 9.49 0.85
N GLN A 294 39.55 10.23 1.88
CA GLN A 294 40.96 10.46 2.26
C GLN A 294 41.87 10.59 1.02
N LEU A 295 41.60 11.59 0.18
CA LEU A 295 42.40 11.88 -1.02
C LEU A 295 43.89 11.94 -0.60
N ASP A 296 44.69 10.97 -1.04
CA ASP A 296 46.05 10.63 -0.59
C ASP A 296 46.83 11.76 0.12
N SER A 297 46.97 11.59 1.45
CA SER A 297 48.10 11.83 2.39
C SER A 297 49.27 12.81 2.10
N GLY A 298 49.17 13.72 1.12
CA GLY A 298 50.15 14.80 0.89
C GLY A 298 49.65 16.20 1.28
N ASP A 299 48.33 16.41 1.32
CA ASP A 299 47.70 17.75 1.40
C ASP A 299 46.74 17.93 2.60
N GLN A 300 46.79 17.03 3.58
CA GLN A 300 45.90 17.03 4.77
C GLN A 300 45.91 18.36 5.57
N SER A 301 46.92 19.21 5.41
CA SER A 301 47.03 20.49 6.10
C SER A 301 46.32 21.66 5.41
N GLN A 302 45.83 21.52 4.17
CA GLN A 302 45.23 22.66 3.44
C GLN A 302 43.70 22.63 3.34
N TRP A 303 43.05 21.47 3.48
CA TRP A 303 41.64 21.32 3.09
C TRP A 303 40.64 21.21 4.25
N GLY A 304 41.00 20.79 5.47
CA GLY A 304 40.02 20.50 6.53
C GLY A 304 39.06 21.66 6.87
N ASP A 305 39.60 22.75 7.41
CA ASP A 305 38.80 23.94 7.74
C ASP A 305 38.50 24.80 6.50
N SER A 306 39.47 24.91 5.58
CA SER A 306 39.38 25.73 4.35
C SER A 306 38.33 25.22 3.35
N LEU A 307 38.12 23.89 3.24
CA LEU A 307 37.13 23.32 2.32
C LEU A 307 35.71 23.63 2.77
N THR A 308 35.44 23.54 4.07
CA THR A 308 34.10 23.84 4.60
C THR A 308 33.78 25.33 4.42
N ASP A 309 34.75 26.22 4.63
CA ASP A 309 34.61 27.64 4.33
C ASP A 309 34.40 27.92 2.83
N LEU A 310 35.10 27.19 1.96
CA LEU A 310 34.95 27.32 0.50
C LEU A 310 33.57 26.83 0.05
N LEU A 311 33.12 25.69 0.55
CA LEU A 311 31.82 25.11 0.29
C LEU A 311 30.68 26.03 0.77
N ALA A 312 30.79 26.55 2.00
CA ALA A 312 29.88 27.54 2.56
C ALA A 312 29.80 28.82 1.70
N LYS A 313 30.94 29.30 1.18
CA LYS A 313 30.99 30.45 0.25
C LYS A 313 30.31 30.16 -1.09
N ILE A 314 30.43 28.94 -1.62
CA ILE A 314 29.85 28.58 -2.93
C ILE A 314 28.32 28.62 -2.89
N THR A 315 27.71 28.12 -1.82
CA THR A 315 26.24 28.04 -1.66
C THR A 315 25.66 29.12 -0.75
N ASN A 316 26.48 30.08 -0.31
CA ASN A 316 26.09 31.14 0.61
C ASN A 316 25.40 30.59 1.89
N THR A 317 25.97 29.53 2.45
CA THR A 317 25.48 28.86 3.67
C THR A 317 26.37 29.23 4.85
N GLU A 318 25.81 29.33 6.06
CA GLU A 318 26.61 29.52 7.28
C GLU A 318 27.50 28.31 7.56
N VAL A 319 28.77 28.56 7.90
CA VAL A 319 29.78 27.52 8.09
C VAL A 319 29.38 26.55 9.21
N ASP A 320 28.83 27.06 10.32
CA ASP A 320 28.43 26.23 11.46
C ASP A 320 27.24 25.32 11.10
N CYS A 321 26.25 25.84 10.36
CA CYS A 321 25.14 25.03 9.87
C CYS A 321 25.61 23.94 8.89
N LEU A 322 26.60 24.26 8.05
CA LEU A 322 27.18 23.29 7.13
C LEU A 322 27.97 22.19 7.86
N LYS A 323 28.74 22.54 8.90
CA LYS A 323 29.45 21.58 9.76
C LYS A 323 28.48 20.64 10.46
N GLU A 324 27.43 21.18 11.07
CA GLU A 324 26.39 20.37 11.72
C GLU A 324 25.68 19.46 10.71
N CYS A 325 25.39 19.94 9.49
CA CYS A 325 24.84 19.12 8.42
C CYS A 325 25.77 17.94 8.05
N GLN A 326 27.08 18.20 7.89
CA GLN A 326 28.07 17.15 7.61
C GLN A 326 28.13 16.11 8.73
N GLU A 327 28.20 16.53 9.98
CA GLU A 327 28.21 15.63 11.13
C GLU A 327 26.93 14.77 11.19
N GLN A 328 25.77 15.35 10.90
CA GLN A 328 24.52 14.61 10.87
C GLN A 328 24.52 13.55 9.76
N ILE A 329 25.05 13.86 8.57
CA ILE A 329 25.20 12.90 7.47
C ILE A 329 26.10 11.73 7.90
N GLU A 330 27.22 12.02 8.54
CA GLU A 330 28.15 11.01 9.05
C GLU A 330 27.52 10.14 10.13
N ARG A 331 26.77 10.73 11.08
CA ARG A 331 26.00 9.99 12.10
C ARG A 331 24.99 9.03 11.46
N VAL A 332 24.25 9.48 10.44
CA VAL A 332 23.30 8.64 9.69
C VAL A 332 24.04 7.52 8.95
N LEU A 333 25.18 7.79 8.33
CA LEU A 333 25.99 6.78 7.67
C LEU A 333 26.48 5.71 8.66
N VAL A 334 27.04 6.12 9.79
CA VAL A 334 27.54 5.21 10.83
C VAL A 334 26.43 4.35 11.40
N SER A 335 25.27 4.94 11.68
CA SER A 335 24.11 4.20 12.19
C SER A 335 23.60 3.16 11.17
N SER A 336 23.51 3.53 9.90
CA SER A 336 23.14 2.63 8.79
C SER A 336 24.13 1.46 8.65
N LEU A 337 25.44 1.73 8.81
CA LEU A 337 26.49 0.70 8.79
C LEU A 337 26.41 -0.26 9.99
N ARG A 338 26.03 0.23 11.18
CA ARG A 338 25.87 -0.58 12.39
C ARG A 338 24.67 -1.52 12.28
N GLU A 339 23.52 -1.04 11.81
CA GLU A 339 22.33 -1.85 11.56
C GLU A 339 22.61 -2.98 10.56
N GLY A 340 23.38 -2.67 9.50
CA GLY A 340 23.83 -3.67 8.51
C GLY A 340 24.70 -4.79 9.11
N ARG A 341 25.58 -4.46 10.06
CA ARG A 341 26.45 -5.45 10.74
C ARG A 341 25.67 -6.35 11.72
N GLN A 342 24.69 -5.80 12.45
CA GLN A 342 23.88 -6.56 13.40
C GLN A 342 22.99 -7.62 12.72
N GLN A 343 22.44 -7.30 11.54
CA GLN A 343 21.63 -8.24 10.76
C GLN A 343 22.47 -9.41 10.18
N GLN A 344 23.77 -9.19 9.91
CA GLN A 344 24.67 -10.25 9.46
C GLN A 344 25.09 -11.21 10.57
N GLN A 345 25.33 -10.71 11.79
CA GLN A 345 25.68 -11.54 12.94
C GLN A 345 24.51 -12.46 13.39
N GLN A 346 23.27 -11.97 13.31
CA GLN A 346 22.08 -12.80 13.56
C GLN A 346 21.91 -13.93 12.52
N HIS A 347 22.38 -13.75 11.28
CA HIS A 347 22.35 -14.80 10.25
C HIS A 347 23.38 -15.92 10.49
N GLN A 348 24.49 -15.64 11.19
CA GLN A 348 25.54 -16.63 11.49
C GLN A 348 25.27 -17.47 12.75
N GLN A 349 24.67 -16.91 13.80
CA GLN A 349 24.36 -17.65 15.05
C GLN A 349 23.23 -18.68 14.89
N GLN A 350 22.42 -18.55 13.84
CA GLN A 350 21.26 -19.41 13.62
C GLN A 350 21.58 -20.76 12.96
N VAL A 351 22.84 -20.96 12.51
CA VAL A 351 23.29 -22.19 11.83
C VAL A 351 23.93 -23.21 12.80
N GLN A 352 24.28 -22.83 14.03
CA GLN A 352 25.10 -23.67 14.93
C GLN A 352 24.35 -24.45 16.04
N HIS A 353 23.03 -24.37 16.18
CA HIS A 353 22.31 -25.14 17.21
C HIS A 353 21.10 -25.93 16.69
N GLY A 354 21.35 -27.19 16.29
CA GLY A 354 20.41 -28.31 16.22
C GLY A 354 21.03 -29.54 16.91
N PRO A 355 20.24 -30.48 17.49
CA PRO A 355 20.71 -31.37 18.56
C PRO A 355 21.52 -32.58 18.06
N SER A 356 22.39 -33.08 18.94
CA SER A 356 23.39 -34.12 18.72
C SER A 356 22.84 -35.55 18.60
N SER A 357 23.50 -36.37 17.78
CA SER A 357 23.76 -37.78 18.10
C SER A 357 25.08 -38.25 17.50
N LYS A 358 25.82 -39.03 18.30
CA LYS A 358 27.14 -39.66 18.15
C LYS A 358 27.19 -40.58 16.89
N THR A 359 28.33 -40.97 16.29
CA THR A 359 29.58 -41.56 16.82
C THR A 359 30.62 -41.70 15.67
N MET A 360 31.93 -41.63 15.97
CA MET A 360 33.14 -42.36 15.44
C MET A 360 33.22 -42.73 13.93
N ASP A 361 34.32 -42.65 13.18
CA ASP A 361 35.76 -42.64 13.49
C ASP A 361 36.61 -42.26 12.23
N GLU A 362 37.88 -41.90 12.51
CA GLU A 362 39.12 -42.08 11.74
C GLU A 362 39.40 -41.41 10.36
N LEU A 363 40.39 -40.49 10.41
CA LEU A 363 41.68 -40.48 9.68
C LEU A 363 41.71 -41.00 8.23
N ASP A 364 42.09 -40.13 7.28
CA ASP A 364 43.50 -40.10 6.83
C ASP A 364 43.86 -38.87 6.00
N GLN A 365 45.13 -38.49 6.09
CA GLN A 365 45.79 -37.42 5.35
C GLN A 365 46.17 -37.89 3.94
N SER A 366 46.25 -36.99 2.96
CA SER A 366 47.48 -36.72 2.18
C SER A 366 47.24 -36.07 0.79
N SER A 367 48.09 -35.08 0.50
CA SER A 367 48.68 -34.67 -0.80
C SER A 367 47.82 -34.29 -2.04
N THR A 368 47.90 -33.00 -2.40
CA THR A 368 47.95 -32.46 -3.79
C THR A 368 49.18 -32.97 -4.56
N PRO A 369 49.36 -32.85 -5.92
CA PRO A 369 48.84 -31.80 -6.83
C PRO A 369 48.53 -32.19 -8.32
N THR A 370 47.98 -31.23 -9.10
CA THR A 370 47.97 -31.10 -10.60
C THR A 370 47.30 -32.22 -11.42
N ASP A 371 46.44 -31.99 -12.43
CA ASP A 371 46.65 -31.22 -13.65
C ASP A 371 45.31 -30.96 -14.39
N LYS A 372 45.38 -30.09 -15.41
CA LYS A 372 44.34 -29.53 -16.27
C LYS A 372 43.57 -30.57 -17.12
N GLY A 373 42.31 -30.26 -17.43
CA GLY A 373 41.72 -30.55 -18.74
C GLY A 373 40.31 -31.15 -18.77
N HIS A 374 39.35 -30.32 -19.21
CA HIS A 374 38.14 -30.66 -19.97
C HIS A 374 37.08 -31.60 -19.37
N GLY A 375 35.85 -31.10 -19.27
CA GLY A 375 34.69 -31.94 -19.04
C GLY A 375 33.39 -31.18 -18.84
N GLN A 376 32.74 -30.80 -19.96
CA GLN A 376 31.29 -30.67 -20.01
C GLN A 376 30.66 -31.92 -19.41
N SER A 377 30.08 -31.82 -18.21
CA SER A 377 28.96 -32.63 -17.74
C SER A 377 28.69 -32.22 -16.31
N TYR A 378 27.58 -31.53 -16.08
CA TYR A 378 26.69 -31.62 -14.90
C TYR A 378 25.60 -30.54 -14.96
N CYS A 379 25.13 -30.21 -16.18
CA CYS A 379 23.75 -29.76 -16.36
C CYS A 379 22.83 -30.97 -16.15
N ARG A 380 22.53 -31.32 -14.88
CA ARG A 380 21.32 -32.08 -14.48
C ARG A 380 21.10 -32.25 -12.96
N ALA A 381 21.95 -31.72 -12.07
CA ALA A 381 21.78 -31.89 -10.62
C ALA A 381 21.32 -30.65 -9.81
N SER A 382 21.36 -29.42 -10.35
CA SER A 382 21.01 -28.21 -9.58
C SER A 382 19.51 -27.85 -9.55
N LEU A 383 18.66 -28.50 -10.35
CA LEU A 383 17.21 -28.25 -10.35
C LEU A 383 16.43 -29.04 -9.28
N ARG A 384 17.07 -29.98 -8.56
CA ARG A 384 16.44 -30.69 -7.43
C ARG A 384 16.73 -30.07 -6.06
N HIS A 385 17.87 -29.40 -5.87
CA HIS A 385 18.16 -28.70 -4.61
C HIS A 385 17.43 -27.35 -4.45
N TYR A 386 16.94 -26.76 -5.56
CA TYR A 386 16.24 -25.47 -5.54
C TYR A 386 14.79 -25.52 -5.03
N ARG A 387 14.17 -26.72 -4.97
CA ARG A 387 12.80 -26.88 -4.43
C ARG A 387 12.75 -27.08 -2.90
N ILE A 388 13.85 -27.49 -2.27
CA ILE A 388 13.90 -27.75 -0.83
C ILE A 388 14.28 -26.48 -0.02
N HIS A 389 15.14 -25.61 -0.57
CA HIS A 389 15.53 -24.37 0.12
C HIS A 389 14.45 -23.27 0.18
N ARG A 390 13.46 -23.29 -0.72
CA ARG A 390 12.36 -22.30 -0.72
C ARG A 390 11.35 -22.54 0.42
N ARG A 391 11.18 -23.79 0.87
CA ARG A 391 10.37 -24.13 2.06
C ARG A 391 11.12 -23.91 3.37
N ALA A 392 12.44 -24.12 3.41
CA ALA A 392 13.23 -23.89 4.62
C ALA A 392 13.36 -22.41 5.01
N ARG A 393 13.49 -21.48 4.05
CA ARG A 393 13.65 -20.04 4.34
C ARG A 393 12.36 -19.37 4.86
N ALA A 394 11.19 -19.80 4.38
CA ALA A 394 9.89 -19.31 4.87
C ALA A 394 9.54 -19.84 6.28
N VAL A 395 10.00 -21.04 6.63
CA VAL A 395 9.80 -21.63 7.98
C VAL A 395 10.79 -21.05 8.99
N PHE A 396 12.00 -20.68 8.56
CA PHE A 396 13.03 -20.12 9.44
C PHE A 396 12.78 -18.65 9.81
N CYS A 397 12.32 -17.81 8.88
CA CYS A 397 11.87 -16.44 9.19
C CYS A 397 10.68 -16.41 10.16
N ARG A 398 9.78 -17.41 10.13
CA ARG A 398 8.71 -17.54 11.12
C ARG A 398 9.19 -17.99 12.51
N LYS A 399 10.23 -18.83 12.59
CA LYS A 399 10.73 -19.35 13.88
C LYS A 399 11.71 -18.42 14.60
N PHE A 400 12.43 -17.53 13.91
CA PHE A 400 13.34 -16.57 14.58
C PHE A 400 12.62 -15.36 15.17
N ILE A 401 11.58 -14.86 14.50
CA ILE A 401 10.76 -13.74 14.98
C ILE A 401 9.97 -14.11 16.25
N LEU A 402 9.75 -15.40 16.52
CA LEU A 402 9.00 -15.88 17.68
C LEU A 402 9.82 -16.10 18.97
N LYS A 403 11.16 -15.94 18.96
CA LYS A 403 11.99 -16.32 20.13
C LYS A 403 12.69 -15.19 20.90
N ASN A 404 12.74 -13.94 20.40
CA ASN A 404 13.52 -12.88 21.07
C ASN A 404 12.84 -11.49 21.14
N CYS A 405 11.52 -11.40 20.97
CA CYS A 405 10.80 -10.14 21.21
C CYS A 405 9.90 -10.28 22.44
N ASP A 406 10.22 -9.47 23.45
CA ASP A 406 9.56 -9.36 24.74
C ASP A 406 8.02 -9.21 24.58
N LEU A 407 7.28 -10.16 25.16
CA LEU A 407 5.83 -10.35 25.02
C LEU A 407 4.98 -9.19 25.58
N ARG A 408 5.59 -8.15 26.14
CA ARG A 408 4.90 -6.95 26.65
C ARG A 408 4.76 -5.82 25.61
N PHE A 409 5.59 -5.75 24.58
CA PHE A 409 5.55 -4.66 23.59
C PHE A 409 4.48 -4.85 22.50
N ILE A 410 4.06 -6.10 22.25
CA ILE A 410 2.95 -6.41 21.31
C ILE A 410 1.59 -5.93 21.84
N ASN A 411 1.44 -5.72 23.15
CA ASN A 411 0.19 -5.19 23.72
C ASN A 411 0.08 -3.65 23.67
N TYR A 412 1.18 -2.91 23.43
CA TYR A 412 1.17 -1.45 23.43
C TYR A 412 1.05 -0.84 22.02
N LEU A 413 1.53 -1.55 20.98
CA LEU A 413 1.16 -1.28 19.59
C LEU A 413 -0.21 -1.92 19.28
N LYS A 414 -1.30 -1.26 19.69
CA LYS A 414 -2.61 -1.48 19.05
C LYS A 414 -2.51 -0.96 17.60
N PHE A 415 -1.91 -1.76 16.72
CA PHE A 415 -2.32 -1.80 15.32
C PHE A 415 -3.84 -1.96 15.34
N LYS A 416 -4.57 -0.94 14.90
CA LYS A 416 -5.98 -1.16 14.60
C LYS A 416 -6.04 -2.19 13.48
N ARG A 417 -6.49 -3.38 13.86
CA ARG A 417 -6.42 -4.60 13.05
C ARG A 417 -7.46 -4.46 11.93
N ILE A 418 -7.06 -3.85 10.82
CA ILE A 418 -7.84 -3.89 9.58
C ILE A 418 -8.01 -5.37 9.24
N THR A 419 -9.25 -5.84 9.31
CA THR A 419 -9.54 -7.26 9.06
C THR A 419 -10.22 -7.35 7.71
N MET A 420 -9.53 -7.90 6.72
CA MET A 420 -10.11 -8.18 5.41
C MET A 420 -10.73 -9.58 5.40
N LEU A 421 -11.89 -9.70 4.77
CA LEU A 421 -12.57 -10.96 4.54
C LEU A 421 -12.96 -11.05 3.07
N THR A 422 -12.41 -12.04 2.38
CA THR A 422 -12.87 -12.45 1.06
C THR A 422 -13.84 -13.60 1.21
N PHE A 423 -15.01 -13.54 0.57
CA PHE A 423 -16.02 -14.59 0.65
C PHE A 423 -16.85 -14.66 -0.64
N GLY A 424 -17.43 -15.83 -0.90
CA GLY A 424 -18.34 -16.02 -2.03
C GLY A 424 -19.78 -15.64 -1.70
N ILE A 425 -20.55 -15.23 -2.70
CA ILE A 425 -22.01 -15.17 -2.66
C ILE A 425 -22.56 -15.94 -3.88
N THR A 426 -23.39 -16.95 -3.63
CA THR A 426 -24.21 -17.61 -4.65
C THR A 426 -25.64 -17.11 -4.52
N ILE A 427 -26.17 -16.52 -5.57
CA ILE A 427 -27.56 -16.05 -5.63
C ILE A 427 -28.35 -17.01 -6.53
N VAL A 428 -29.48 -17.52 -6.03
CA VAL A 428 -30.36 -18.45 -6.75
C VAL A 428 -31.74 -17.85 -6.86
N ARG A 429 -32.33 -17.85 -8.07
CA ARG A 429 -33.75 -17.50 -8.25
C ARG A 429 -34.63 -18.64 -7.77
N HIS A 430 -35.80 -18.35 -7.20
CA HIS A 430 -36.80 -19.38 -6.92
C HIS A 430 -37.18 -20.22 -8.17
N GLY A 431 -37.67 -21.44 -7.95
CA GLY A 431 -38.19 -22.31 -9.01
C GLY A 431 -39.51 -21.85 -9.62
N GLU A 432 -39.97 -22.57 -10.65
CA GLU A 432 -41.25 -22.30 -11.31
C GLU A 432 -42.45 -22.26 -10.34
N THR A 433 -43.42 -21.38 -10.62
CA THR A 433 -44.72 -21.33 -9.96
C THR A 433 -45.82 -21.36 -11.01
N GLU A 434 -47.05 -21.73 -10.65
CA GLU A 434 -48.18 -21.70 -11.61
C GLU A 434 -48.40 -20.29 -12.21
N TRP A 435 -48.01 -19.26 -11.47
CA TRP A 435 -48.11 -17.86 -11.89
C TRP A 435 -47.10 -17.49 -12.97
N ASN A 436 -45.82 -17.81 -12.79
CA ASN A 436 -44.81 -17.45 -13.80
C ASN A 436 -44.96 -18.27 -15.08
N LYS A 437 -45.39 -19.53 -14.96
CA LYS A 437 -45.76 -20.40 -16.09
C LYS A 437 -46.89 -19.82 -16.93
N LYS A 438 -47.90 -19.25 -16.27
CA LYS A 438 -49.04 -18.58 -16.92
C LYS A 438 -48.73 -17.13 -17.37
N GLY A 439 -47.50 -16.65 -17.16
CA GLY A 439 -47.11 -15.28 -17.51
C GLY A 439 -47.78 -14.21 -16.64
N LEU A 440 -48.19 -14.56 -15.42
CA LEU A 440 -48.81 -13.65 -14.47
C LEU A 440 -47.76 -12.99 -13.55
N LEU A 441 -47.94 -11.70 -13.27
CA LEU A 441 -47.10 -10.93 -12.37
C LEU A 441 -47.38 -11.30 -10.91
N GLN A 442 -46.38 -11.86 -10.25
CA GLN A 442 -46.38 -12.14 -8.81
C GLN A 442 -45.37 -11.22 -8.13
N GLY A 443 -45.86 -10.17 -7.47
CA GLY A 443 -45.02 -9.25 -6.70
C GLY A 443 -44.94 -9.66 -5.24
N GLN A 444 -45.18 -8.72 -4.33
CA GLN A 444 -45.13 -8.98 -2.89
C GLN A 444 -46.48 -9.39 -2.30
N ALA A 445 -47.59 -8.98 -2.91
CA ALA A 445 -48.94 -9.32 -2.42
C ALA A 445 -49.33 -10.76 -2.77
N ILE A 446 -48.64 -11.38 -3.73
CA ILE A 446 -48.90 -12.74 -4.20
C ILE A 446 -47.76 -13.66 -3.78
N ASP A 447 -47.99 -14.41 -2.70
CA ASP A 447 -47.04 -15.39 -2.17
C ASP A 447 -47.41 -16.84 -2.54
N SER A 448 -47.33 -17.15 -3.84
CA SER A 448 -47.61 -18.50 -4.34
C SER A 448 -46.47 -19.48 -4.03
N SER A 449 -46.82 -20.75 -3.82
CA SER A 449 -45.87 -21.86 -3.76
C SER A 449 -45.30 -22.24 -5.13
N LEU A 450 -44.22 -23.04 -5.11
CA LEU A 450 -43.67 -23.69 -6.29
C LEU A 450 -44.68 -24.65 -6.94
N SER A 451 -44.59 -24.79 -8.26
CA SER A 451 -45.25 -25.88 -9.00
C SER A 451 -44.51 -27.21 -8.76
N ASP A 452 -45.06 -28.33 -9.22
CA ASP A 452 -44.36 -29.62 -9.18
C ASP A 452 -43.03 -29.57 -9.94
N ILE A 453 -43.02 -28.88 -11.08
CA ILE A 453 -41.79 -28.63 -11.86
C ILE A 453 -40.85 -27.71 -11.09
N GLY A 454 -41.36 -26.68 -10.44
CA GLY A 454 -40.57 -25.79 -9.59
C GLY A 454 -39.88 -26.53 -8.44
N MET A 455 -40.55 -27.51 -7.85
CA MET A 455 -39.95 -28.36 -6.82
C MET A 455 -38.84 -29.25 -7.41
N GLN A 456 -39.06 -29.85 -8.58
CA GLN A 456 -38.02 -30.64 -9.28
C GLN A 456 -36.79 -29.79 -9.63
N GLN A 457 -36.99 -28.55 -10.11
CA GLN A 457 -35.91 -27.60 -10.37
C GLN A 457 -35.12 -27.28 -9.10
N ALA A 458 -35.81 -27.05 -7.99
CA ALA A 458 -35.16 -26.77 -6.71
C ALA A 458 -34.34 -27.96 -6.19
N GLU A 459 -34.87 -29.19 -6.32
CA GLU A 459 -34.13 -30.41 -5.98
C GLU A 459 -32.90 -30.62 -6.89
N ALA A 460 -33.04 -30.38 -8.20
CA ALA A 460 -31.93 -30.48 -9.15
C ALA A 460 -30.81 -29.48 -8.80
N THR A 461 -31.19 -28.26 -8.42
CA THR A 461 -30.27 -27.23 -7.92
C THR A 461 -29.55 -27.68 -6.66
N GLY A 462 -30.28 -28.27 -5.71
CA GLY A 462 -29.71 -28.83 -4.48
C GLY A 462 -28.70 -29.95 -4.75
N LYS A 463 -29.00 -30.84 -5.70
CA LYS A 463 -28.08 -31.90 -6.15
C LYS A 463 -26.85 -31.33 -6.85
N TYR A 464 -27.02 -30.32 -7.70
CA TYR A 464 -25.91 -29.64 -8.38
C TYR A 464 -24.97 -28.94 -7.41
N LEU A 465 -25.52 -28.28 -6.39
CA LEU A 465 -24.76 -27.58 -5.35
C LEU A 465 -24.33 -28.48 -4.19
N LYS A 466 -24.54 -29.80 -4.25
CA LYS A 466 -24.37 -30.74 -3.13
C LYS A 466 -23.04 -30.59 -2.37
N ASP A 467 -21.94 -30.42 -3.10
CA ASP A 467 -20.58 -30.39 -2.56
C ASP A 467 -20.02 -28.96 -2.44
N VAL A 468 -20.82 -27.94 -2.78
CA VAL A 468 -20.44 -26.54 -2.59
C VAL A 468 -20.57 -26.20 -1.11
N LYS A 469 -19.46 -25.79 -0.50
CA LYS A 469 -19.43 -25.48 0.93
C LYS A 469 -20.03 -24.09 1.20
N PHE A 470 -21.18 -24.05 1.85
CA PHE A 470 -21.78 -22.82 2.36
C PHE A 470 -21.50 -22.67 3.86
N THR A 471 -21.36 -21.42 4.29
CA THR A 471 -21.21 -21.05 5.70
C THR A 471 -22.42 -20.28 6.22
N ASN A 472 -23.19 -19.66 5.32
CA ASN A 472 -24.36 -18.85 5.65
C ASN A 472 -25.44 -19.07 4.60
N VAL A 473 -26.71 -18.98 5.02
CA VAL A 473 -27.87 -19.11 4.14
C VAL A 473 -28.83 -17.96 4.42
N PHE A 474 -29.17 -17.22 3.37
CA PHE A 474 -30.14 -16.12 3.38
C PHE A 474 -31.26 -16.40 2.38
N VAL A 475 -32.50 -16.08 2.73
CA VAL A 475 -33.65 -16.33 1.87
C VAL A 475 -34.72 -15.26 2.04
N SER A 476 -35.42 -14.93 0.96
CA SER A 476 -36.66 -14.15 1.06
C SER A 476 -37.72 -14.91 1.86
N ASP A 477 -38.52 -14.21 2.65
CA ASP A 477 -39.66 -14.74 3.41
C ASP A 477 -40.82 -15.28 2.55
N MET A 478 -40.80 -15.04 1.24
CA MET A 478 -41.81 -15.54 0.31
C MET A 478 -41.73 -17.06 0.13
N ALA A 479 -42.87 -17.76 0.20
CA ALA A 479 -43.01 -19.21 0.18
C ALA A 479 -42.21 -19.88 -0.95
N ARG A 480 -42.30 -19.40 -2.19
CA ARG A 480 -41.54 -19.94 -3.34
C ARG A 480 -40.02 -19.91 -3.15
N ALA A 481 -39.49 -18.85 -2.54
CA ALA A 481 -38.06 -18.73 -2.28
C ALA A 481 -37.64 -19.65 -1.12
N ARG A 482 -38.46 -19.72 -0.06
CA ARG A 482 -38.24 -20.64 1.07
C ARG A 482 -38.24 -22.11 0.63
N GLN A 483 -39.25 -22.54 -0.12
CA GLN A 483 -39.33 -23.91 -0.65
C GLN A 483 -38.11 -24.25 -1.52
N THR A 484 -37.66 -23.30 -2.35
CA THR A 484 -36.44 -23.48 -3.16
C THR A 484 -35.21 -23.65 -2.28
N CYS A 485 -35.06 -22.78 -1.27
CA CYS A 485 -33.94 -22.82 -0.32
C CYS A 485 -33.92 -24.11 0.51
N GLU A 486 -35.08 -24.55 1.01
CA GLU A 486 -35.24 -25.78 1.77
C GLU A 486 -34.81 -27.02 0.96
N ALA A 487 -35.21 -27.10 -0.31
CA ALA A 487 -34.78 -28.18 -1.20
C ALA A 487 -33.25 -28.17 -1.45
N ILE A 488 -32.65 -26.98 -1.62
CA ILE A 488 -31.20 -26.85 -1.78
C ILE A 488 -30.46 -27.28 -0.51
N VAL A 489 -30.87 -26.76 0.66
CA VAL A 489 -30.28 -27.07 1.96
C VAL A 489 -30.41 -28.56 2.29
N LYS A 490 -31.54 -29.19 1.97
CA LYS A 490 -31.77 -30.62 2.16
C LYS A 490 -30.76 -31.50 1.43
N HIS A 491 -30.33 -31.10 0.22
CA HIS A 491 -29.40 -31.88 -0.59
C HIS A 491 -27.93 -31.49 -0.40
N ASN A 492 -27.64 -30.31 0.15
CA ASN A 492 -26.28 -29.83 0.34
C ASN A 492 -25.63 -30.42 1.59
N SER A 493 -24.41 -30.95 1.43
CA SER A 493 -23.67 -31.64 2.50
C SER A 493 -23.14 -30.71 3.61
N SER A 494 -22.93 -29.44 3.31
CA SER A 494 -22.37 -28.44 4.24
C SER A 494 -23.41 -27.61 4.98
N CYS A 495 -24.66 -27.60 4.50
CA CYS A 495 -25.73 -26.81 5.11
C CYS A 495 -26.37 -27.47 6.34
N SER A 496 -25.98 -28.70 6.69
CA SER A 496 -26.49 -29.38 7.88
C SER A 496 -26.17 -28.60 9.14
N GLY A 497 -27.20 -28.08 9.81
CA GLY A 497 -27.07 -27.29 11.04
C GLY A 497 -26.79 -25.80 10.82
N LEU A 498 -26.81 -25.30 9.58
CA LEU A 498 -26.78 -23.87 9.33
C LEU A 498 -28.16 -23.24 9.57
N GLU A 499 -28.15 -22.05 10.15
CA GLU A 499 -29.35 -21.21 10.28
C GLU A 499 -29.77 -20.69 8.90
N ILE A 500 -31.05 -20.88 8.54
CA ILE A 500 -31.66 -20.26 7.36
C ILE A 500 -32.17 -18.89 7.78
N VAL A 501 -31.41 -17.84 7.47
CA VAL A 501 -31.76 -16.45 7.81
C VAL A 501 -32.78 -15.93 6.81
N THR A 502 -33.99 -15.63 7.28
CA THR A 502 -35.04 -15.05 6.45
C THR A 502 -34.93 -13.52 6.45
N ASP A 503 -34.87 -12.89 5.27
CA ASP A 503 -34.69 -11.44 5.13
C ASP A 503 -35.75 -10.82 4.19
N PRO A 504 -36.65 -9.96 4.69
CA PRO A 504 -37.67 -9.27 3.88
C PRO A 504 -37.10 -8.35 2.79
N SER A 505 -35.86 -7.85 2.93
CA SER A 505 -35.21 -7.03 1.91
C SER A 505 -34.99 -7.81 0.60
N LEU A 506 -35.00 -9.14 0.65
CA LEU A 506 -34.89 -10.03 -0.51
C LEU A 506 -36.22 -10.30 -1.22
N LYS A 507 -37.34 -9.70 -0.80
CA LYS A 507 -38.65 -9.83 -1.49
C LYS A 507 -38.61 -9.37 -2.94
N GLU A 508 -39.46 -9.98 -3.75
CA GLU A 508 -39.68 -9.55 -5.13
C GLU A 508 -40.14 -8.09 -5.20
N ARG A 509 -39.99 -7.45 -6.37
CA ARG A 509 -40.54 -6.12 -6.63
C ARG A 509 -42.05 -6.12 -6.37
N SER A 510 -42.56 -5.13 -5.66
CA SER A 510 -44.01 -4.90 -5.67
C SER A 510 -44.42 -4.25 -6.98
N PHE A 511 -45.37 -4.85 -7.68
CA PHE A 511 -45.91 -4.31 -8.93
C PHE A 511 -47.23 -3.54 -8.72
N GLY A 512 -47.61 -3.28 -7.46
CA GLY A 512 -48.79 -2.50 -7.12
C GLY A 512 -50.05 -3.00 -7.84
N SER A 513 -50.74 -2.08 -8.52
CA SER A 513 -51.95 -2.36 -9.29
C SER A 513 -51.77 -3.36 -10.45
N ALA A 514 -50.55 -3.67 -10.87
CA ALA A 514 -50.28 -4.65 -11.93
C ALA A 514 -50.09 -6.09 -11.41
N GLU A 515 -49.98 -6.29 -10.08
CA GLU A 515 -49.94 -7.64 -9.51
C GLU A 515 -51.23 -8.40 -9.81
N GLY A 516 -51.12 -9.66 -10.20
CA GLY A 516 -52.28 -10.47 -10.60
C GLY A 516 -52.53 -10.51 -12.11
N GLY A 517 -52.09 -9.49 -12.85
CA GLY A 517 -52.28 -9.36 -14.29
C GLY A 517 -51.20 -10.07 -15.13
N LEU A 518 -51.36 -10.05 -16.46
CA LEU A 518 -50.34 -10.59 -17.37
C LEU A 518 -49.14 -9.66 -17.45
N VAL A 519 -47.95 -10.22 -17.61
CA VAL A 519 -46.71 -9.46 -17.87
C VAL A 519 -46.86 -8.56 -19.11
N VAL A 520 -47.62 -9.02 -20.12
CA VAL A 520 -47.90 -8.25 -21.34
C VAL A 520 -48.71 -6.99 -21.03
N ASP A 521 -49.65 -7.03 -20.10
CA ASP A 521 -50.48 -5.88 -19.76
C ASP A 521 -49.64 -4.77 -19.13
N MET A 522 -48.71 -5.13 -18.25
CA MET A 522 -47.80 -4.16 -17.65
C MET A 522 -46.80 -3.62 -18.70
N LYS A 523 -46.40 -4.40 -19.73
CA LYS A 523 -45.62 -3.88 -20.87
C LYS A 523 -46.42 -2.87 -21.68
N ASN A 524 -47.71 -3.12 -21.87
CA ASN A 524 -48.62 -2.20 -22.55
C ASN A 524 -48.79 -0.91 -21.72
N MET A 525 -48.91 -1.02 -20.38
CA MET A 525 -48.92 0.14 -19.49
C MET A 525 -47.64 0.99 -19.63
N ALA A 526 -46.47 0.36 -19.62
CA ALA A 526 -45.19 1.05 -19.80
C ALA A 526 -45.12 1.77 -21.16
N THR A 527 -45.54 1.09 -22.22
CA THR A 527 -45.59 1.65 -23.59
C THR A 527 -46.54 2.84 -23.66
N ALA A 528 -47.73 2.73 -23.07
CA ALA A 528 -48.71 3.82 -23.01
C ALA A 528 -48.19 5.04 -22.22
N ALA A 529 -47.33 4.80 -21.22
CA ALA A 529 -46.66 5.84 -20.45
C ALA A 529 -45.41 6.41 -21.14
N GLY A 530 -45.01 5.90 -22.32
CA GLY A 530 -43.79 6.31 -23.02
C GLY A 530 -42.50 5.93 -22.29
N GLN A 531 -42.54 4.91 -21.42
CA GLN A 531 -41.41 4.47 -20.61
C GLN A 531 -40.89 3.10 -21.04
N SER A 532 -39.59 2.87 -20.80
CA SER A 532 -38.99 1.54 -20.85
C SER A 532 -39.69 0.61 -19.85
N TRP A 533 -40.11 -0.57 -20.30
CA TRP A 533 -40.66 -1.63 -19.44
C TRP A 533 -39.80 -1.91 -18.20
N LEU A 534 -38.47 -1.83 -18.35
CA LEU A 534 -37.53 -2.15 -17.29
C LEU A 534 -37.54 -1.12 -16.15
N ASP A 535 -37.89 0.12 -16.48
CA ASP A 535 -37.79 1.26 -15.58
C ASP A 535 -39.17 1.83 -15.20
N PHE A 536 -40.24 1.34 -15.85
CA PHE A 536 -41.62 1.68 -15.55
C PHE A 536 -42.03 1.23 -14.14
N THR A 537 -42.72 2.11 -13.41
CA THR A 537 -43.35 1.82 -12.12
C THR A 537 -44.86 1.91 -12.24
N PRO A 538 -45.59 0.79 -12.09
CA PRO A 538 -47.05 0.80 -12.08
C PRO A 538 -47.58 1.52 -10.83
N PRO A 539 -48.81 2.07 -10.87
CA PRO A 539 -49.41 2.75 -9.73
C PRO A 539 -49.43 1.87 -8.47
N GLY A 540 -48.98 2.43 -7.35
CA GLY A 540 -48.83 1.72 -6.07
C GLY A 540 -47.69 0.70 -6.02
N GLY A 541 -46.92 0.56 -7.11
CA GLY A 541 -45.78 -0.33 -7.19
C GLY A 541 -44.49 0.29 -6.66
N GLU A 542 -43.52 -0.57 -6.41
CA GLU A 542 -42.19 -0.19 -5.97
C GLU A 542 -41.34 0.35 -7.13
N THR A 543 -40.66 1.46 -6.89
CA THR A 543 -39.71 2.05 -7.83
C THR A 543 -38.39 1.27 -7.89
N ILE A 544 -37.67 1.39 -9.01
CA ILE A 544 -36.34 0.78 -9.15
C ILE A 544 -35.36 1.33 -8.10
N GLU A 545 -35.47 2.62 -7.74
CA GLU A 545 -34.63 3.23 -6.71
C GLU A 545 -34.92 2.67 -5.31
N GLN A 546 -36.21 2.52 -4.94
CA GLN A 546 -36.58 1.87 -3.67
C GLN A 546 -36.07 0.44 -3.59
N MET A 547 -36.22 -0.31 -4.68
CA MET A 547 -35.72 -1.68 -4.75
C MET A 547 -34.19 -1.74 -4.62
N LYS A 548 -33.47 -0.80 -5.25
CA LYS A 548 -32.02 -0.68 -5.14
C LYS A 548 -31.58 -0.36 -3.70
N MET A 549 -32.30 0.53 -3.00
CA MET A 549 -32.02 0.83 -1.59
C MET A 549 -32.17 -0.41 -0.71
N ARG A 550 -33.21 -1.24 -0.91
CA ARG A 550 -33.33 -2.54 -0.22
C ARG A 550 -32.16 -3.47 -0.49
N ILE A 551 -31.68 -3.52 -1.73
CA ILE A 551 -30.51 -4.33 -2.09
C ILE A 551 -29.24 -3.82 -1.39
N LYS A 552 -29.06 -2.50 -1.28
CA LYS A 552 -27.95 -1.88 -0.53
C LYS A 552 -28.01 -2.27 0.95
N GLU A 553 -29.17 -2.10 1.58
CA GLU A 553 -29.40 -2.48 2.97
C GLU A 553 -29.12 -3.97 3.21
N PHE A 554 -29.60 -4.85 2.33
CA PHE A 554 -29.32 -6.28 2.39
C PHE A 554 -27.82 -6.57 2.34
N LEU A 555 -27.10 -5.98 1.38
CA LEU A 555 -25.65 -6.22 1.22
C LEU A 555 -24.87 -5.71 2.43
N GLU A 556 -25.24 -4.56 2.99
CA GLU A 556 -24.63 -4.03 4.21
C GLU A 556 -24.82 -4.99 5.39
N HIS A 557 -26.04 -5.48 5.62
CA HIS A 557 -26.32 -6.47 6.67
C HIS A 557 -25.58 -7.79 6.44
N LEU A 558 -25.56 -8.27 5.19
CA LEU A 558 -24.83 -9.48 4.81
C LEU A 558 -23.34 -9.31 5.11
N PHE A 559 -22.72 -8.19 4.71
CA PHE A 559 -21.30 -7.93 4.94
C PHE A 559 -20.97 -7.89 6.44
N GLN A 560 -21.80 -7.21 7.23
CA GLN A 560 -21.66 -7.18 8.68
C GLN A 560 -21.74 -8.58 9.29
N ARG A 561 -22.71 -9.40 8.86
CA ARG A 561 -22.87 -10.77 9.34
C ARG A 561 -21.72 -11.67 8.94
N MET A 562 -21.27 -11.62 7.68
CA MET A 562 -20.12 -12.40 7.20
C MET A 562 -18.85 -12.07 7.98
N VAL A 563 -18.61 -10.78 8.26
CA VAL A 563 -17.48 -10.35 9.10
C VAL A 563 -17.65 -10.82 10.54
N ALA A 564 -18.86 -10.74 11.13
CA ALA A 564 -19.10 -11.19 12.49
C ALA A 564 -18.86 -12.70 12.66
N ASP A 565 -19.32 -13.51 11.71
CA ASP A 565 -19.25 -14.96 11.77
C ASP A 565 -17.84 -15.52 11.45
N HIS A 566 -17.10 -14.86 10.54
CA HIS A 566 -15.87 -15.42 9.96
C HIS A 566 -14.58 -14.66 10.28
N CYS A 567 -14.63 -13.40 10.73
CA CYS A 567 -13.42 -12.68 11.13
C CYS A 567 -13.05 -13.00 12.60
N ARG A 568 -12.23 -14.02 12.83
CA ARG A 568 -11.62 -14.28 14.15
C ARG A 568 -10.28 -13.57 14.32
N PRO A 569 -9.96 -13.00 15.50
CA PRO A 569 -8.64 -12.42 15.76
C PRO A 569 -7.57 -13.53 15.73
N GLY A 570 -6.82 -13.65 14.64
CA GLY A 570 -5.66 -14.55 14.57
C GLY A 570 -5.51 -15.35 13.28
N GLN A 571 -6.51 -15.36 12.38
CA GLN A 571 -6.40 -16.10 11.13
C GLN A 571 -5.54 -15.34 10.11
N ARG A 572 -4.63 -16.10 9.47
CA ARG A 572 -3.83 -15.63 8.35
C ARG A 572 -4.64 -15.72 7.06
N GLU A 573 -4.50 -14.70 6.24
CA GLU A 573 -5.07 -14.59 4.90
C GLU A 573 -4.70 -15.81 4.05
N THR A 574 -5.73 -16.43 3.47
CA THR A 574 -5.57 -17.35 2.34
C THR A 574 -5.54 -16.50 1.07
N GLY A 575 -4.49 -16.70 0.25
CA GLY A 575 -4.26 -15.95 -0.97
C GLY A 575 -5.40 -16.10 -1.99
N MET A 576 -5.38 -15.20 -2.99
CA MET A 576 -6.33 -15.19 -4.09
C MET A 576 -6.34 -16.54 -4.83
N PRO A 577 -7.51 -17.15 -5.10
CA PRO A 577 -7.61 -18.37 -5.91
C PRO A 577 -7.04 -18.15 -7.31
N GLU A 578 -6.05 -18.97 -7.69
CA GLU A 578 -5.64 -19.15 -9.09
C GLU A 578 -6.75 -19.86 -9.88
N GLY A 579 -6.85 -19.51 -11.18
CA GLY A 579 -7.97 -19.85 -12.06
C GLY A 579 -8.44 -21.32 -11.99
N ALA A 580 -9.73 -21.50 -11.75
CA ALA A 580 -10.41 -22.76 -11.98
C ALA A 580 -10.89 -22.84 -13.43
N LEU A 581 -10.66 -23.99 -14.07
CA LEU A 581 -11.26 -24.38 -15.36
C LEU A 581 -12.78 -24.20 -15.29
N ALA A 582 -13.33 -23.40 -16.22
CA ALA A 582 -14.74 -23.04 -16.25
C ALA A 582 -15.66 -24.27 -16.38
N GLY A 583 -16.74 -24.31 -15.58
CA GLY A 583 -17.87 -25.23 -15.76
C GLY A 583 -18.21 -26.13 -14.57
N LYS A 584 -17.68 -25.89 -13.36
CA LYS A 584 -17.96 -26.72 -12.18
C LYS A 584 -18.90 -26.02 -11.17
N PRO A 585 -19.65 -26.78 -10.35
CA PRO A 585 -20.54 -26.20 -9.35
C PRO A 585 -19.84 -25.33 -8.31
N ASP A 586 -18.54 -25.54 -8.07
CA ASP A 586 -17.71 -24.85 -7.08
C ASP A 586 -16.76 -23.80 -7.68
N ASP A 587 -17.02 -23.38 -8.93
CA ASP A 587 -16.27 -22.32 -9.60
C ASP A 587 -16.19 -21.05 -8.73
N GLY A 588 -14.96 -20.59 -8.48
CA GLY A 588 -14.66 -19.39 -7.72
C GLY A 588 -14.75 -19.52 -6.20
N THR A 589 -15.15 -20.68 -5.64
CA THR A 589 -15.44 -20.81 -4.20
C THR A 589 -14.56 -21.83 -3.46
N ARG A 590 -13.62 -22.49 -4.14
CA ARG A 590 -12.73 -23.50 -3.53
C ARG A 590 -11.79 -22.95 -2.48
N ASP A 591 -11.29 -21.73 -2.68
CA ASP A 591 -10.25 -21.12 -1.83
C ASP A 591 -10.76 -19.92 -1.01
N VAL A 592 -12.08 -19.69 -0.99
CA VAL A 592 -12.66 -18.63 -0.15
C VAL A 592 -12.98 -19.19 1.25
N PRO A 593 -12.63 -18.45 2.33
CA PRO A 593 -12.84 -18.92 3.71
C PRO A 593 -14.31 -19.01 4.11
N ALA A 594 -15.19 -18.26 3.45
CA ALA A 594 -16.63 -18.24 3.72
C ALA A 594 -17.43 -18.10 2.42
N HIS A 595 -18.68 -18.56 2.43
CA HIS A 595 -19.55 -18.55 1.25
C HIS A 595 -21.02 -18.52 1.65
N ALA A 596 -21.74 -17.47 1.23
CA ALA A 596 -23.17 -17.34 1.47
C ALA A 596 -24.01 -17.89 0.29
N LEU A 597 -25.06 -18.63 0.61
CA LEU A 597 -26.18 -18.92 -0.29
C LEU A 597 -27.26 -17.86 -0.08
N VAL A 598 -27.78 -17.28 -1.16
CA VAL A 598 -28.88 -16.30 -1.15
C VAL A 598 -29.96 -16.76 -2.11
N VAL A 599 -31.19 -16.95 -1.64
CA VAL A 599 -32.33 -17.36 -2.50
C VAL A 599 -33.36 -16.24 -2.59
N SER A 600 -33.65 -15.77 -3.81
CA SER A 600 -34.51 -14.60 -4.06
C SER A 600 -35.25 -14.71 -5.41
N HIS A 601 -35.61 -13.58 -6.04
CA HIS A 601 -36.58 -13.47 -7.12
C HIS A 601 -36.03 -12.77 -8.35
N GLY A 602 -36.73 -12.90 -9.48
CA GLY A 602 -36.21 -12.55 -10.79
C GLY A 602 -35.99 -11.05 -10.97
N ALA A 603 -36.95 -10.20 -10.60
CA ALA A 603 -36.79 -8.75 -10.78
C ALA A 603 -35.79 -8.19 -9.77
N LEU A 604 -35.77 -8.71 -8.53
CA LEU A 604 -34.74 -8.33 -7.54
C LEU A 604 -33.34 -8.68 -8.00
N ILE A 605 -33.11 -9.91 -8.46
CA ILE A 605 -31.80 -10.35 -8.96
C ILE A 605 -31.36 -9.45 -10.11
N ARG A 606 -32.24 -9.12 -11.05
CA ARG A 606 -31.91 -8.23 -12.18
C ARG A 606 -31.46 -6.83 -11.73
N VAL A 607 -32.20 -6.20 -10.81
CA VAL A 607 -31.83 -4.88 -10.27
C VAL A 607 -30.53 -4.98 -9.47
N ALA A 608 -30.35 -6.07 -8.70
CA ALA A 608 -29.11 -6.33 -8.00
C ALA A 608 -27.92 -6.48 -8.96
N MET A 609 -28.05 -7.25 -10.04
CA MET A 609 -26.98 -7.39 -11.04
C MET A 609 -26.60 -6.05 -11.65
N ARG A 610 -27.60 -5.22 -12.01
CA ARG A 610 -27.35 -3.86 -12.52
C ARG A 610 -26.61 -2.99 -11.50
N TYR A 611 -27.02 -3.03 -10.23
CA TYR A 611 -26.33 -2.32 -9.16
C TYR A 611 -24.88 -2.79 -8.97
N LEU A 612 -24.65 -4.11 -8.95
CA LEU A 612 -23.31 -4.68 -8.79
C LEU A 612 -22.38 -4.30 -9.95
N VAL A 613 -22.87 -4.33 -11.20
CA VAL A 613 -22.07 -4.04 -12.40
C VAL A 613 -21.89 -2.52 -12.60
N ASP A 614 -22.98 -1.76 -12.57
CA ASP A 614 -22.96 -0.34 -12.95
C ASP A 614 -22.50 0.58 -11.82
N GLU A 615 -22.97 0.37 -10.59
CA GLU A 615 -22.62 1.24 -9.44
C GLU A 615 -21.40 0.72 -8.69
N LEU A 616 -21.32 -0.59 -8.41
CA LEU A 616 -20.15 -1.18 -7.73
C LEU A 616 -19.00 -1.57 -8.68
N LYS A 617 -19.13 -1.25 -9.98
CA LYS A 617 -18.11 -1.45 -11.02
C LYS A 617 -17.56 -2.87 -11.07
N CYS A 618 -18.43 -3.86 -10.85
CA CYS A 618 -18.06 -5.27 -10.92
C CYS A 618 -17.73 -5.68 -12.36
N PRO A 619 -16.51 -6.16 -12.65
CA PRO A 619 -16.16 -6.59 -13.99
C PRO A 619 -16.91 -7.88 -14.35
N LEU A 620 -17.44 -7.93 -15.58
CA LEU A 620 -18.05 -9.13 -16.15
C LEU A 620 -16.98 -10.08 -16.74
N PRO A 621 -17.16 -11.41 -16.64
CA PRO A 621 -16.32 -12.38 -17.34
C PRO A 621 -16.34 -12.20 -18.86
N GLN A 622 -15.27 -12.64 -19.54
CA GLN A 622 -15.21 -12.63 -21.00
C GLN A 622 -16.39 -13.38 -21.63
N GLY A 623 -17.04 -12.77 -22.62
CA GLY A 623 -18.21 -13.32 -23.31
C GLY A 623 -19.56 -12.93 -22.71
N LEU A 624 -19.58 -12.27 -21.54
CA LEU A 624 -20.80 -11.67 -20.98
C LEU A 624 -20.83 -10.16 -21.25
N ASP A 625 -22.01 -9.65 -21.53
CA ASP A 625 -22.27 -8.24 -21.78
C ASP A 625 -23.52 -7.75 -21.00
N MET A 626 -23.89 -6.48 -21.19
CA MET A 626 -25.04 -5.90 -20.51
C MET A 626 -26.38 -6.54 -20.90
N SER A 627 -26.48 -7.19 -22.06
CA SER A 627 -27.72 -7.90 -22.43
C SER A 627 -28.00 -9.07 -21.48
N HIS A 628 -26.93 -9.75 -21.02
CA HIS A 628 -27.02 -10.83 -20.04
C HIS A 628 -27.36 -10.33 -18.63
N VAL A 629 -26.89 -9.13 -18.27
CA VAL A 629 -27.20 -8.48 -16.98
C VAL A 629 -28.67 -8.05 -16.91
N ILE A 630 -29.23 -7.59 -18.02
CA ILE A 630 -30.62 -7.11 -18.12
C ILE A 630 -31.61 -8.27 -18.30
N ALA A 631 -31.15 -9.43 -18.76
CA ALA A 631 -31.96 -10.63 -18.90
C ALA A 631 -32.55 -11.06 -17.55
N LEU A 632 -33.78 -11.58 -17.58
CA LEU A 632 -34.39 -12.18 -16.40
C LEU A 632 -33.64 -13.48 -16.09
N CYS A 633 -33.10 -13.60 -14.88
CA CYS A 633 -32.47 -14.84 -14.42
C CYS A 633 -33.47 -16.00 -14.56
N PRO A 634 -33.11 -17.14 -15.18
CA PRO A 634 -34.05 -18.27 -15.34
C PRO A 634 -34.50 -18.82 -13.99
N ASN A 635 -35.62 -19.55 -13.94
CA ASN A 635 -36.05 -20.24 -12.71
C ASN A 635 -34.90 -21.12 -12.21
N THR A 636 -34.59 -21.09 -10.92
CA THR A 636 -33.38 -21.71 -10.32
C THR A 636 -32.03 -21.35 -10.94
N GLY A 637 -31.97 -20.31 -11.78
CA GLY A 637 -30.73 -19.77 -12.31
C GLY A 637 -29.79 -19.29 -11.20
N ILE A 638 -28.49 -19.53 -11.40
CA ILE A 638 -27.46 -19.28 -10.40
C ILE A 638 -26.54 -18.16 -10.88
N CYS A 639 -26.33 -17.16 -10.03
CA CYS A 639 -25.30 -16.14 -10.20
C CYS A 639 -24.27 -16.26 -9.07
N ARG A 640 -23.00 -15.98 -9.36
CA ARG A 640 -21.93 -16.08 -8.37
C ARG A 640 -20.95 -14.93 -8.42
N PHE A 641 -20.63 -14.44 -7.23
CA PHE A 641 -19.74 -13.32 -7.00
C PHE A 641 -18.76 -13.64 -5.87
N ILE A 642 -17.60 -13.00 -5.90
CA ILE A 642 -16.65 -12.97 -4.79
C ILE A 642 -16.55 -11.53 -4.32
N PHE A 643 -16.74 -11.34 -3.03
CA PHE A 643 -16.65 -10.05 -2.36
C PHE A 643 -15.43 -10.06 -1.44
N THR A 644 -14.72 -8.95 -1.38
CA THR A 644 -13.69 -8.67 -0.37
C THR A 644 -14.13 -7.43 0.39
N VAL A 645 -14.35 -7.59 1.68
CA VAL A 645 -14.75 -6.50 2.58
C VAL A 645 -13.66 -6.25 3.61
N THR A 646 -13.58 -5.02 4.08
CA THR A 646 -12.64 -4.58 5.09
C THR A 646 -13.39 -4.08 6.31
N LYS A 647 -13.07 -4.62 7.48
CA LYS A 647 -13.54 -4.11 8.78
C LYS A 647 -12.57 -3.05 9.30
N GLY A 648 -13.00 -1.80 9.26
CA GLY A 648 -12.31 -0.66 9.88
C GLY A 648 -13.06 -0.14 11.12
N ASP A 649 -12.62 1.00 11.65
CA ASP A 649 -13.30 1.68 12.77
C ASP A 649 -14.67 2.24 12.41
N ALA A 650 -14.84 2.63 11.14
CA ALA A 650 -16.06 3.24 10.60
C ALA A 650 -17.12 2.21 10.18
N GLY A 651 -16.84 0.90 10.33
CA GLY A 651 -17.72 -0.18 9.91
C GLY A 651 -17.09 -1.13 8.89
N VAL A 652 -17.94 -1.89 8.20
CA VAL A 652 -17.53 -2.83 7.14
C VAL A 652 -17.69 -2.15 5.79
N THR A 653 -16.62 -2.06 5.01
CA THR A 653 -16.61 -1.43 3.67
C THR A 653 -16.25 -2.43 2.60
N LEU A 654 -16.89 -2.36 1.44
CA LEU A 654 -16.51 -3.16 0.27
C LEU A 654 -15.17 -2.68 -0.31
N SER A 655 -14.22 -3.61 -0.50
CA SER A 655 -12.89 -3.33 -1.08
C SER A 655 -12.73 -3.87 -2.50
N ALA A 656 -13.36 -5.01 -2.81
CA ALA A 656 -13.34 -5.58 -4.14
C ALA A 656 -14.57 -6.46 -4.39
N ILE A 657 -14.98 -6.56 -5.66
CA ILE A 657 -16.01 -7.47 -6.13
C ILE A 657 -15.55 -8.10 -7.45
N ARG A 658 -15.87 -9.38 -7.65
CA ARG A 658 -15.62 -10.11 -8.89
C ARG A 658 -16.84 -10.95 -9.25
N CYS A 659 -17.34 -10.81 -10.47
CA CYS A 659 -18.33 -11.72 -11.02
C CYS A 659 -17.65 -13.00 -11.50
N VAL A 660 -18.16 -14.16 -11.10
CA VAL A 660 -17.68 -15.47 -11.57
C VAL A 660 -18.51 -15.94 -12.76
N PHE A 661 -19.83 -15.91 -12.61
CA PHE A 661 -20.80 -16.17 -13.68
C PHE A 661 -22.18 -15.63 -13.30
N ILE A 662 -23.06 -15.47 -14.29
CA ILE A 662 -24.47 -15.08 -14.10
C ILE A 662 -25.39 -16.04 -14.86
N ASN A 663 -26.62 -16.20 -14.37
CA ASN A 663 -27.71 -16.92 -15.03
C ASN A 663 -27.35 -18.36 -15.45
N ARG A 664 -26.47 -19.05 -14.71
CA ARG A 664 -26.10 -20.44 -15.01
C ARG A 664 -27.28 -21.36 -14.70
N CYS A 665 -27.66 -22.17 -15.68
CA CYS A 665 -28.84 -23.03 -15.62
C CYS A 665 -28.62 -24.45 -16.16
N GLU A 666 -27.37 -24.90 -16.27
CA GLU A 666 -27.01 -26.23 -16.84
C GLU A 666 -27.54 -27.43 -16.02
N HIS A 667 -28.04 -27.20 -14.82
CA HIS A 667 -28.59 -28.20 -13.91
C HIS A 667 -30.11 -28.40 -14.07
N ILE A 668 -30.76 -27.54 -14.85
CA ILE A 668 -32.18 -27.60 -15.22
C ILE A 668 -32.30 -28.51 -16.44
#